data_AF-A0A0C4DKE5-F1
#
_entry.id   AF-A0A0C4DKE5-F1
#
_cell.length_a   1.000
_cell.length_b   1.000
_cell.length_c   1.000
_cell.angle_alpha   90.00
_cell.angle_beta   90.00
_cell.angle_gamma   90.00
#
_symmetry.space_group_name_H-M   'P 1'
#
loop_
_entity.id
_entity.type
_entity.pdbx_description
1 polymer ?
#
loop_
_entity_poly.entity_id
_entity_poly.type
_entity_poly.pdbx_seq_one_letter_code
_entity_poly.pdbx_strand_id
1 'polypeptide(L)'
;MGSESRPQSPTHPTGKTAAGHDHGVSVHDLDKKAEWGGDQKASMAASQGKGRRQQQPGIDTALDRWRLVAIIIMVIPIVWALAVALAGRGAAGVGIPFDSFRFLGGLGGVSYRANTCQAATFSALLPANAVVENVTSVPEGGSFGEGADNLPSPTNPTGLPQLCAVIIKVVSSPSSSFRFGMFLPTAPGKWNGRFLAVGNGGFGGGISWRQMAESGPHHGFATLSTDTGHNSTALQAEWALHKPESRTDWGWRALHESVTMGKKLTRAFYGRHRRRRMYSYYSSCSTGGRQGLKEIQISPGSFDGVLVGAPAWWTSHLNTFAAKTGTYNLPFDAPHHVPVELFAAISREAVRQCDGDDGVVDGIISAPDECGFNLGAMRCGNPGVNSSACLTDAQIQTVRNIYDDWRREGSAAKHATTTTYSGGPAPPVKAASAPAVLGADEDLLYPGLNPGSEQGWHVLFNGTEPSPFGMGYIRNFVLDDPDWDWRAFNDSILDLAARTDPGGPTADTYDITPFRRRGGKVLLYHGTADGLVPLRGTHLYYERTRQAMGTKKKTGGDDDDGLSDFFRYFLVPGMGHCAGTPTAWSFGAAGQASALNASAWSVPGFNNERHDALLALVGWVEEGRAVDQIVATTWNDDEDASSGVSRQRPLCPFPKRAIWDKVGEVHEASSWRCE
;
A
#
# COMPACT_ATOMS: atom_id res chain seq x y z
N MET A 1 -24.89 32.37 70.97
CA MET A 1 -23.75 32.13 71.88
C MET A 1 -22.48 32.47 71.10
N GLY A 2 -21.44 33.03 71.75
CA GLY A 2 -20.37 33.83 71.12
C GLY A 2 -19.65 33.21 69.91
N SER A 3 -19.32 33.97 68.85
CA SER A 3 -18.24 35.00 68.74
C SER A 3 -16.85 34.34 68.64
N GLU A 4 -16.19 34.35 67.47
CA GLU A 4 -15.10 35.31 67.07
C GLU A 4 -13.82 35.18 67.96
N SER A 5 -12.57 35.19 67.47
CA SER A 5 -11.99 35.43 66.13
C SER A 5 -10.52 34.92 66.04
N ARG A 6 -9.94 34.99 64.82
CA ARG A 6 -8.49 34.98 64.44
C ARG A 6 -7.54 35.84 65.33
N PRO A 7 -6.20 35.89 65.10
CA PRO A 7 -5.20 34.92 64.55
C PRO A 7 -3.83 34.96 65.32
N GLN A 8 -2.74 34.46 64.70
CA GLN A 8 -1.32 34.96 64.70
C GLN A 8 -0.23 33.90 65.00
N SER A 9 0.85 33.96 64.21
CA SER A 9 2.16 33.35 64.48
C SER A 9 3.11 34.39 65.08
N PRO A 10 4.17 33.97 65.80
CA PRO A 10 5.46 34.64 65.63
C PRO A 10 6.71 33.74 65.59
N THR A 11 7.75 34.35 65.03
CA THR A 11 9.12 33.93 64.73
C THR A 11 10.05 33.61 65.92
N HIS A 12 10.92 32.57 65.77
CA HIS A 12 12.36 32.48 66.15
C HIS A 12 12.83 32.82 67.62
N PRO A 13 14.12 32.67 68.04
CA PRO A 13 15.28 31.84 67.59
C PRO A 13 16.10 31.16 68.76
N THR A 14 17.29 30.60 68.43
CA THR A 14 18.54 30.42 69.25
C THR A 14 18.83 29.17 70.13
N GLY A 15 20.13 28.80 70.19
CA GLY A 15 20.79 27.92 71.19
C GLY A 15 21.37 26.60 70.62
N LYS A 16 22.67 26.46 70.29
CA LYS A 16 23.85 26.13 71.16
C LYS A 16 23.78 24.71 71.78
N THR A 17 24.82 23.86 71.83
CA THR A 17 26.30 24.04 71.71
C THR A 17 27.06 22.70 71.60
N ALA A 18 28.29 22.72 71.03
CA ALA A 18 29.48 21.86 71.35
C ALA A 18 29.37 20.32 71.16
N ALA A 19 30.44 19.52 70.94
CA ALA A 19 31.85 19.65 70.51
C ALA A 19 32.33 18.22 70.08
N GLY A 20 33.44 17.96 69.38
CA GLY A 20 34.49 18.80 68.78
C GLY A 20 35.62 17.93 68.17
N HIS A 21 36.59 18.56 67.48
CA HIS A 21 37.89 18.05 67.00
C HIS A 21 37.93 16.92 65.94
N ASP A 22 38.91 16.81 65.01
CA ASP A 22 39.83 17.72 64.26
C ASP A 22 40.71 16.85 63.31
N HIS A 23 41.50 17.27 62.31
CA HIS A 23 41.85 18.54 61.60
C HIS A 23 42.37 18.12 60.18
N GLY A 24 42.65 18.95 59.18
CA GLY A 24 42.46 20.40 58.97
C GLY A 24 42.88 20.83 57.55
N VAL A 25 42.21 21.89 57.05
CA VAL A 25 42.71 23.12 56.35
C VAL A 25 44.21 23.13 55.92
N SER A 26 44.68 23.62 54.75
CA SER A 26 44.29 24.80 53.95
C SER A 26 44.75 24.80 52.47
N VAL A 27 44.15 25.72 51.71
CA VAL A 27 44.45 26.29 50.37
C VAL A 27 45.92 26.64 50.07
N HIS A 28 46.42 26.30 48.86
CA HIS A 28 47.10 27.24 47.91
C HIS A 28 47.37 26.61 46.51
N ASP A 29 47.70 27.48 45.55
CA ASP A 29 47.84 27.36 44.08
C ASP A 29 48.46 26.08 43.44
N LEU A 30 47.97 25.72 42.24
CA LEU A 30 48.68 25.91 40.94
C LEU A 30 47.99 25.24 39.72
N ASP A 31 47.84 26.02 38.63
CA ASP A 31 47.94 25.65 37.21
C ASP A 31 47.44 24.28 36.66
N LYS A 32 46.36 24.29 35.85
CA LYS A 32 46.47 24.23 34.37
C LYS A 32 45.16 24.36 33.57
N LYS A 33 45.30 25.02 32.42
CA LYS A 33 44.28 25.35 31.39
C LYS A 33 43.70 24.12 30.67
N ALA A 34 42.42 24.21 30.28
CA ALA A 34 42.04 24.32 28.86
C ALA A 34 40.52 24.58 28.71
N GLU A 35 40.13 25.81 28.38
CA GLU A 35 38.77 26.15 27.95
C GLU A 35 38.58 25.87 26.46
N TRP A 36 37.37 25.48 26.03
CA TRP A 36 36.91 25.62 24.66
C TRP A 36 35.52 26.25 24.64
N GLY A 37 35.44 27.46 24.10
CA GLY A 37 34.20 28.17 23.80
C GLY A 37 34.46 29.29 22.81
N GLY A 38 33.46 29.63 21.99
CA GLY A 38 33.39 30.93 21.31
C GLY A 38 34.05 31.06 19.93
N ASP A 39 33.25 30.80 18.90
CA ASP A 39 32.85 31.78 17.88
C ASP A 39 33.83 32.48 16.89
N GLN A 40 33.35 32.50 15.64
CA GLN A 40 33.44 33.56 14.60
C GLN A 40 34.75 33.96 13.87
N LYS A 41 34.65 33.76 12.54
CA LYS A 41 34.97 34.68 11.42
C LYS A 41 36.42 35.14 11.13
N ALA A 42 36.88 34.65 9.97
CA ALA A 42 37.50 35.38 8.85
C ALA A 42 38.91 36.00 8.99
N SER A 43 39.82 35.62 8.07
CA SER A 43 40.62 36.56 7.26
C SER A 43 41.44 35.89 6.13
N MET A 44 41.27 36.37 4.89
CA MET A 44 42.25 36.58 3.79
C MET A 44 43.16 35.41 3.29
N ALA A 45 43.23 35.08 1.99
CA ALA A 45 43.71 35.87 0.82
C ALA A 45 45.23 36.18 0.87
N ALA A 46 46.05 36.03 -0.19
CA ALA A 46 45.86 35.55 -1.56
C ALA A 46 47.24 35.23 -2.21
N SER A 47 47.27 34.68 -3.44
CA SER A 47 48.32 35.03 -4.41
C SER A 47 47.78 35.01 -5.85
N GLN A 48 48.27 35.93 -6.69
CA GLN A 48 47.96 36.02 -8.12
C GLN A 48 49.25 35.91 -8.95
N GLY A 49 49.14 35.31 -10.15
CA GLY A 49 50.12 35.44 -11.24
C GLY A 49 49.40 35.61 -12.58
N LYS A 50 49.75 36.64 -13.35
CA LYS A 50 49.04 37.05 -14.59
C LYS A 50 49.55 36.33 -15.84
N GLY A 51 48.67 36.05 -16.82
CA GLY A 51 49.07 35.48 -18.12
C GLY A 51 48.06 35.57 -19.28
N ARG A 52 47.88 36.78 -19.83
CA ARG A 52 47.35 37.17 -21.18
C ARG A 52 46.14 36.47 -21.87
N ARG A 53 45.29 37.35 -22.42
CA ARG A 53 44.13 37.14 -23.33
C ARG A 53 44.35 36.16 -24.51
N GLN A 54 43.29 35.46 -24.88
CA GLN A 54 42.78 35.38 -26.27
C GLN A 54 41.24 35.42 -26.27
N GLN A 55 40.63 35.96 -27.33
CA GLN A 55 39.17 36.04 -27.55
C GLN A 55 38.74 35.02 -28.60
N GLN A 56 37.55 34.40 -28.47
CA GLN A 56 36.51 34.27 -29.52
C GLN A 56 35.25 33.54 -28.98
N PRO A 57 34.09 33.52 -29.71
CA PRO A 57 32.83 33.96 -29.12
C PRO A 57 31.87 32.84 -28.68
N GLY A 58 30.83 33.24 -27.93
CA GLY A 58 29.71 32.37 -27.59
C GLY A 58 28.77 32.09 -28.77
N ILE A 59 28.12 30.91 -28.72
CA ILE A 59 27.08 30.50 -29.66
C ILE A 59 25.72 30.74 -29.01
N ASP A 60 24.89 31.53 -29.68
CA ASP A 60 23.55 31.90 -29.22
C ASP A 60 22.53 30.83 -29.65
N THR A 61 21.87 30.19 -28.68
CA THR A 61 21.12 28.93 -28.89
C THR A 61 19.72 29.11 -29.50
N ALA A 62 19.34 30.34 -29.85
CA ALA A 62 18.06 30.66 -30.47
C ALA A 62 17.99 30.37 -31.99
N LEU A 63 19.12 30.39 -32.70
CA LEU A 63 19.14 30.35 -34.18
C LEU A 63 19.03 28.94 -34.80
N ASP A 64 19.41 27.88 -34.09
CA ASP A 64 19.36 26.51 -34.65
C ASP A 64 17.96 25.89 -34.69
N ARG A 65 17.03 26.36 -33.83
CA ARG A 65 15.66 25.80 -33.77
C ARG A 65 14.85 26.07 -35.03
N TRP A 66 15.09 27.18 -35.73
CA TRP A 66 14.37 27.52 -36.96
C TRP A 66 14.85 26.73 -38.19
N ARG A 67 16.11 26.30 -38.22
CA ARG A 67 16.67 25.52 -39.34
C ARG A 67 16.13 24.09 -39.38
N LEU A 68 15.92 23.45 -38.23
CA LEU A 68 15.30 22.12 -38.17
C LEU A 68 13.82 22.13 -38.62
N VAL A 69 13.05 23.14 -38.21
CA VAL A 69 11.62 23.26 -38.60
C VAL A 69 11.46 23.44 -40.11
N ALA A 70 12.33 24.26 -40.74
CA ALA A 70 12.31 24.45 -42.19
C ALA A 70 12.60 23.16 -42.99
N ILE A 71 13.51 22.30 -42.51
CA ILE A 71 13.83 21.03 -43.17
C ILE A 71 12.65 20.05 -43.08
N ILE A 72 11.98 19.97 -41.94
CA ILE A 72 10.82 19.08 -41.73
C ILE A 72 9.65 19.45 -42.66
N ILE A 73 9.39 20.75 -42.83
CA ILE A 73 8.29 21.24 -43.69
C ILE A 73 8.56 20.98 -45.19
N MET A 74 9.81 21.00 -45.65
CA MET A 74 10.14 20.78 -47.07
C MET A 74 10.19 19.30 -47.49
N VAL A 75 10.56 18.38 -46.61
CA VAL A 75 10.83 16.97 -47.00
C VAL A 75 9.56 16.11 -47.04
N ILE A 76 8.60 16.34 -46.15
CA ILE A 76 7.39 15.50 -46.03
C ILE A 76 6.51 15.50 -47.32
N PRO A 77 6.25 16.64 -48.00
CA PRO A 77 5.45 16.65 -49.22
C PRO A 77 6.09 15.88 -50.39
N ILE A 78 7.42 15.88 -50.48
CA ILE A 78 8.18 15.25 -51.57
C ILE A 78 8.09 13.72 -51.48
N VAL A 79 8.18 13.17 -50.28
CA VAL A 79 8.05 11.72 -50.03
C VAL A 79 6.63 11.24 -50.35
N TRP A 80 5.61 12.05 -50.04
CA TRP A 80 4.21 11.74 -50.37
C TRP A 80 3.93 11.78 -51.89
N ALA A 81 4.47 12.77 -52.61
CA ALA A 81 4.30 12.88 -54.06
C ALA A 81 4.93 11.69 -54.82
N LEU A 82 6.08 11.19 -54.37
CA LEU A 82 6.74 10.01 -54.94
C LEU A 82 5.95 8.71 -54.72
N ALA A 83 5.31 8.55 -53.55
CA ALA A 83 4.49 7.37 -53.24
C ALA A 83 3.24 7.27 -54.14
N VAL A 84 2.59 8.41 -54.41
CA VAL A 84 1.38 8.46 -55.27
C VAL A 84 1.72 8.23 -56.76
N ALA A 85 2.89 8.70 -57.22
CA ALA A 85 3.33 8.51 -58.61
C ALA A 85 3.60 7.04 -58.99
N LEU A 86 3.94 6.18 -58.02
CA LEU A 86 4.27 4.77 -58.25
C LEU A 86 3.05 3.83 -58.23
N ALA A 87 1.89 4.27 -57.72
CA ALA A 87 0.69 3.44 -57.59
C ALA A 87 -0.25 3.47 -58.83
N GLY A 88 0.12 4.23 -59.88
CA GLY A 88 -0.84 4.72 -60.88
C GLY A 88 -0.66 4.29 -62.34
N ARG A 89 -0.18 3.06 -62.66
CA ARG A 89 -0.17 2.54 -64.05
C ARG A 89 -0.44 1.04 -64.21
N GLY A 90 -1.67 0.72 -64.63
CA GLY A 90 -2.01 -0.17 -65.76
C GLY A 90 -1.50 -1.63 -65.81
N ALA A 91 -2.44 -2.58 -65.85
CA ALA A 91 -2.19 -4.01 -66.05
C ALA A 91 -2.19 -4.46 -67.54
N ALA A 92 -1.43 -5.52 -67.88
CA ALA A 92 -1.78 -6.51 -68.90
C ALA A 92 -0.80 -7.72 -68.97
N GLY A 93 -1.31 -8.94 -68.75
CA GLY A 93 -0.95 -10.15 -69.53
C GLY A 93 0.27 -11.03 -69.14
N VAL A 94 0.03 -12.35 -69.19
CA VAL A 94 1.00 -13.49 -69.17
C VAL A 94 1.61 -13.81 -67.78
N GLY A 95 1.82 -15.10 -67.46
CA GLY A 95 2.15 -15.58 -66.12
C GLY A 95 3.14 -16.75 -66.04
N ILE A 96 3.05 -17.52 -64.94
CA ILE A 96 3.95 -18.64 -64.49
C ILE A 96 5.27 -18.13 -63.84
N PRO A 97 5.76 -18.73 -62.72
CA PRO A 97 5.07 -19.21 -61.52
C PRO A 97 5.49 -18.42 -60.25
N PHE A 98 4.88 -18.69 -59.09
CA PHE A 98 5.31 -18.12 -57.81
C PHE A 98 6.60 -18.78 -57.28
N ASP A 99 7.73 -18.09 -57.35
CA ASP A 99 8.79 -18.22 -56.33
C ASP A 99 9.68 -16.96 -56.26
N SER A 100 10.28 -16.72 -55.09
CA SER A 100 11.44 -15.84 -54.87
C SER A 100 11.28 -14.32 -55.11
N PHE A 101 10.43 -13.65 -54.32
CA PHE A 101 10.68 -12.26 -53.91
C PHE A 101 10.46 -12.05 -52.40
N ARG A 102 11.55 -12.14 -51.63
CA ARG A 102 11.58 -11.74 -50.21
C ARG A 102 11.55 -10.21 -50.10
N PHE A 103 10.39 -9.64 -49.81
CA PHE A 103 10.31 -8.25 -49.34
C PHE A 103 10.93 -8.16 -47.94
N LEU A 104 11.98 -7.35 -47.75
CA LEU A 104 12.54 -7.05 -46.43
C LEU A 104 11.62 -6.07 -45.66
N GLY A 105 10.43 -6.54 -45.29
CA GLY A 105 9.50 -5.88 -44.36
C GLY A 105 9.72 -6.34 -42.92
N GLY A 106 10.98 -6.34 -42.46
CA GLY A 106 11.35 -6.92 -41.16
C GLY A 106 11.02 -6.02 -39.97
N LEU A 107 9.77 -6.03 -39.50
CA LEU A 107 9.47 -5.71 -38.10
C LEU A 107 10.08 -6.82 -37.22
N GLY A 108 11.36 -6.64 -36.88
CA GLY A 108 12.14 -7.62 -36.12
C GLY A 108 11.66 -7.74 -34.67
N GLY A 109 10.68 -8.63 -34.45
CA GLY A 109 10.35 -9.14 -33.12
C GLY A 109 11.61 -9.77 -32.51
N VAL A 110 12.18 -9.12 -31.49
CA VAL A 110 13.44 -9.56 -30.88
C VAL A 110 13.15 -10.78 -30.00
N SER A 111 13.48 -11.97 -30.50
CA SER A 111 13.40 -13.20 -29.72
C SER A 111 14.44 -13.18 -28.59
N TYR A 112 13.99 -13.05 -27.35
CA TYR A 112 14.82 -13.22 -26.17
C TYR A 112 15.18 -14.70 -26.03
N ARG A 113 16.48 -15.02 -26.05
CA ARG A 113 16.98 -16.37 -25.75
C ARG A 113 17.26 -16.46 -24.25
N ALA A 114 16.35 -17.07 -23.51
CA ALA A 114 16.58 -17.43 -22.11
C ALA A 114 17.74 -18.43 -21.99
N ASN A 115 18.52 -18.31 -20.91
CA ASN A 115 19.47 -19.34 -20.52
C ASN A 115 18.74 -20.61 -20.04
N THR A 116 19.46 -21.72 -19.95
CA THR A 116 18.91 -22.99 -19.46
C THR A 116 18.42 -22.86 -18.02
N CYS A 117 17.25 -23.44 -17.75
CA CYS A 117 16.67 -23.51 -16.40
C CYS A 117 17.37 -24.61 -15.59
N GLN A 118 18.52 -24.27 -15.00
CA GLN A 118 19.36 -25.17 -14.21
C GLN A 118 20.10 -24.39 -13.12
N ALA A 119 20.43 -25.05 -12.00
CA ALA A 119 21.08 -24.40 -10.85
C ALA A 119 22.36 -23.61 -11.22
N ALA A 120 23.20 -24.17 -12.09
CA ALA A 120 24.45 -23.54 -12.55
C ALA A 120 24.26 -22.16 -13.21
N THR A 121 23.07 -21.86 -13.78
CA THR A 121 22.73 -20.55 -14.35
C THR A 121 22.64 -19.45 -13.29
N PHE A 122 22.34 -19.81 -12.04
CA PHE A 122 22.13 -18.88 -10.93
C PHE A 122 23.28 -18.90 -9.93
N SER A 123 23.83 -20.07 -9.58
CA SER A 123 24.84 -20.21 -8.51
C SER A 123 26.06 -19.31 -8.66
N ALA A 124 26.54 -19.07 -9.89
CA ALA A 124 27.70 -18.21 -10.16
C ALA A 124 27.46 -16.69 -9.94
N LEU A 125 26.23 -16.29 -9.64
CA LEU A 125 25.81 -14.89 -9.45
C LEU A 125 25.43 -14.57 -8.01
N LEU A 126 25.35 -15.59 -7.15
CA LEU A 126 24.95 -15.44 -5.75
C LEU A 126 26.14 -14.96 -4.90
N PRO A 127 25.89 -14.09 -3.89
CA PRO A 127 26.88 -13.80 -2.86
C PRO A 127 27.14 -15.03 -1.98
N ALA A 128 28.24 -15.02 -1.22
CA ALA A 128 28.66 -16.15 -0.40
C ALA A 128 27.65 -16.58 0.70
N ASN A 129 26.71 -15.71 1.07
CA ASN A 129 25.64 -16.00 2.03
C ASN A 129 24.34 -16.52 1.37
N ALA A 130 24.33 -16.79 0.05
CA ALA A 130 23.15 -17.25 -0.67
C ALA A 130 23.41 -18.51 -1.50
N VAL A 131 22.41 -19.40 -1.56
CA VAL A 131 22.48 -20.68 -2.28
C VAL A 131 21.20 -20.93 -3.09
N VAL A 132 21.35 -21.66 -4.21
CA VAL A 132 20.21 -22.17 -4.96
C VAL A 132 19.63 -23.37 -4.21
N GLU A 133 18.37 -23.27 -3.79
CA GLU A 133 17.65 -24.33 -3.07
C GLU A 133 16.90 -25.24 -4.06
N ASN A 134 16.24 -24.65 -5.07
CA ASN A 134 15.52 -25.39 -6.12
C ASN A 134 15.59 -24.65 -7.47
N VAL A 135 15.68 -25.40 -8.58
CA VAL A 135 15.41 -24.92 -9.94
C VAL A 135 14.59 -25.97 -10.68
N THR A 136 13.40 -25.60 -11.15
CA THR A 136 12.45 -26.49 -11.83
C THR A 136 11.97 -25.85 -13.14
N SER A 137 12.00 -26.62 -14.23
CA SER A 137 11.35 -26.22 -15.48
C SER A 137 9.87 -26.56 -15.41
N VAL A 138 9.00 -25.57 -15.62
CA VAL A 138 7.55 -25.71 -15.61
C VAL A 138 7.04 -25.65 -17.06
N PRO A 139 6.29 -26.68 -17.54
CA PRO A 139 5.71 -26.67 -18.87
C PRO A 139 4.52 -25.69 -18.97
N GLU A 140 4.12 -25.36 -20.20
CA GLU A 140 2.87 -24.62 -20.47
C GLU A 140 1.66 -25.38 -19.89
N GLY A 141 0.76 -24.68 -19.20
CA GLY A 141 -0.36 -25.27 -18.46
C GLY A 141 0.04 -25.89 -17.12
N GLY A 142 1.31 -25.80 -16.72
CA GLY A 142 1.86 -26.47 -15.54
C GLY A 142 1.43 -25.88 -14.20
N SER A 143 1.98 -26.46 -13.13
CA SER A 143 1.82 -26.00 -11.74
C SER A 143 3.17 -25.98 -11.05
N PHE A 144 3.37 -25.03 -10.12
CA PHE A 144 4.55 -24.98 -9.27
C PHE A 144 4.25 -24.28 -7.95
N GLY A 145 4.78 -24.84 -6.87
CA GLY A 145 4.81 -24.26 -5.53
C GLY A 145 5.17 -25.36 -4.53
N GLU A 146 5.21 -25.01 -3.26
CA GLU A 146 5.61 -25.90 -2.16
C GLU A 146 4.44 -26.73 -1.59
N GLY A 147 3.21 -26.55 -2.09
CA GLY A 147 2.03 -27.24 -1.58
C GLY A 147 1.79 -26.96 -0.10
N ALA A 148 1.33 -27.97 0.65
CA ALA A 148 1.00 -27.86 2.07
C ALA A 148 2.17 -27.42 2.97
N ASP A 149 3.42 -27.54 2.51
CA ASP A 149 4.60 -27.07 3.24
C ASP A 149 4.71 -25.54 3.28
N ASN A 150 3.97 -24.80 2.44
CA ASN A 150 3.89 -23.33 2.45
C ASN A 150 2.58 -22.91 3.13
N LEU A 151 2.67 -22.62 4.44
CA LEU A 151 1.54 -22.38 5.31
C LEU A 151 0.62 -21.20 4.91
N PRO A 152 1.10 -20.06 4.37
CA PRO A 152 0.21 -18.97 3.97
C PRO A 152 -0.44 -19.19 2.59
N SER A 153 0.05 -20.13 1.77
CA SER A 153 -0.56 -20.48 0.48
C SER A 153 -0.37 -21.98 0.14
N PRO A 154 -1.08 -22.89 0.85
CA PRO A 154 -0.88 -24.33 0.71
C PRO A 154 -1.34 -24.91 -0.64
N THR A 155 -2.06 -24.13 -1.44
CA THR A 155 -2.49 -24.47 -2.80
C THR A 155 -1.54 -23.86 -3.83
N ASN A 156 -0.99 -24.69 -4.70
CA ASN A 156 -0.15 -24.24 -5.80
C ASN A 156 -1.00 -23.60 -6.93
N PRO A 157 -0.51 -22.54 -7.60
CA PRO A 157 -1.08 -22.08 -8.85
C PRO A 157 -1.01 -23.15 -9.94
N THR A 158 -1.96 -23.11 -10.88
CA THR A 158 -2.07 -24.02 -12.03
C THR A 158 -2.28 -23.23 -13.32
N GLY A 159 -2.15 -23.88 -14.48
CA GLY A 159 -2.30 -23.20 -15.78
C GLY A 159 -1.13 -22.27 -16.14
N LEU A 160 0.02 -22.37 -15.45
CA LEU A 160 1.17 -21.50 -15.62
C LEU A 160 1.71 -21.53 -17.06
N PRO A 161 2.18 -20.40 -17.62
CA PRO A 161 2.91 -20.40 -18.89
C PRO A 161 4.28 -21.07 -18.71
N GLN A 162 4.88 -21.52 -19.81
CA GLN A 162 6.19 -22.17 -19.79
C GLN A 162 7.25 -21.26 -19.14
N LEU A 163 7.81 -21.69 -18.01
CA LEU A 163 8.69 -20.88 -17.17
C LEU A 163 9.76 -21.69 -16.43
N CYS A 164 10.75 -20.99 -15.90
CA CYS A 164 11.71 -21.51 -14.93
C CYS A 164 11.31 -21.02 -13.54
N ALA A 165 11.04 -21.95 -12.63
CA ALA A 165 10.81 -21.68 -11.23
C ALA A 165 12.13 -21.86 -10.46
N VAL A 166 12.45 -20.92 -9.56
CA VAL A 166 13.70 -20.91 -8.79
C VAL A 166 13.40 -20.58 -7.34
N ILE A 167 14.06 -21.25 -6.40
CA ILE A 167 14.10 -20.87 -4.98
C ILE A 167 15.55 -20.61 -4.60
N ILE A 168 15.81 -19.43 -4.03
CA ILE A 168 17.11 -19.04 -3.47
C ILE A 168 16.95 -18.88 -1.96
N LYS A 169 17.87 -19.44 -1.19
CA LYS A 169 17.99 -19.20 0.26
C LYS A 169 19.13 -18.24 0.55
N VAL A 170 18.89 -17.29 1.45
CA VAL A 170 19.86 -16.26 1.86
C VAL A 170 19.98 -16.26 3.39
N VAL A 171 21.20 -16.39 3.89
CA VAL A 171 21.52 -16.18 5.31
C VAL A 171 21.63 -14.68 5.54
N SER A 172 20.61 -14.09 6.17
CA SER A 172 20.48 -12.65 6.42
C SER A 172 21.24 -12.20 7.67
N SER A 173 21.38 -13.08 8.66
CA SER A 173 22.18 -12.84 9.87
C SER A 173 22.69 -14.17 10.45
N PRO A 174 23.52 -14.17 11.50
CA PRO A 174 23.90 -15.40 12.22
C PRO A 174 22.72 -16.16 12.84
N SER A 175 21.53 -15.57 12.95
CA SER A 175 20.35 -16.14 13.62
C SER A 175 19.07 -16.14 12.76
N SER A 176 19.14 -15.69 11.49
CA SER A 176 18.01 -15.63 10.56
C SER A 176 18.41 -15.96 9.12
N SER A 177 17.45 -16.42 8.33
CA SER A 177 17.60 -16.64 6.90
C SER A 177 16.24 -16.54 6.22
N PHE A 178 16.17 -15.93 5.04
CA PHE A 178 14.96 -15.90 4.21
C PHE A 178 15.17 -16.66 2.91
N ARG A 179 14.07 -17.04 2.28
CA ARG A 179 14.04 -17.57 0.92
C ARG A 179 13.31 -16.60 0.00
N PHE A 180 13.60 -16.67 -1.29
CA PHE A 180 12.77 -16.04 -2.30
C PHE A 180 12.58 -16.93 -3.52
N GLY A 181 11.36 -16.90 -4.03
CA GLY A 181 10.96 -17.59 -5.24
C GLY A 181 11.03 -16.67 -6.45
N MET A 182 11.30 -17.23 -7.61
CA MET A 182 11.19 -16.53 -8.89
C MET A 182 10.45 -17.36 -9.93
N PHE A 183 9.62 -16.70 -10.73
CA PHE A 183 9.07 -17.23 -11.98
C PHE A 183 9.65 -16.47 -13.18
N LEU A 184 10.27 -17.20 -14.10
CA LEU A 184 10.99 -16.65 -15.25
C LEU A 184 10.45 -17.29 -16.56
N PRO A 185 9.50 -16.65 -17.27
CA PRO A 185 8.97 -17.16 -18.55
C PRO A 185 10.06 -17.55 -19.57
N THR A 186 10.11 -18.82 -19.98
CA THR A 186 11.18 -19.38 -20.84
C THR A 186 10.81 -19.49 -22.31
N ALA A 187 9.51 -19.51 -22.63
CA ALA A 187 9.04 -19.54 -24.01
C ALA A 187 9.60 -18.34 -24.83
N PRO A 188 10.12 -18.56 -26.06
CA PRO A 188 10.79 -17.52 -26.84
C PRO A 188 9.94 -16.25 -27.01
N GLY A 189 10.52 -15.10 -26.66
CA GLY A 189 9.84 -13.81 -26.76
C GLY A 189 8.74 -13.53 -25.73
N LYS A 190 8.41 -14.46 -24.82
CA LYS A 190 7.35 -14.24 -23.81
C LYS A 190 7.75 -13.31 -22.66
N TRP A 191 9.03 -13.26 -22.29
CA TRP A 191 9.48 -12.24 -21.35
C TRP A 191 9.45 -10.86 -22.00
N ASN A 192 8.58 -9.98 -21.51
CA ASN A 192 8.37 -8.63 -22.04
C ASN A 192 9.47 -7.62 -21.63
N GLY A 193 10.45 -8.06 -20.83
CA GLY A 193 11.51 -7.21 -20.31
C GLY A 193 11.16 -6.46 -19.01
N ARG A 194 10.07 -6.81 -18.34
CA ARG A 194 9.62 -6.27 -17.04
C ARG A 194 9.92 -7.25 -15.90
N PHE A 195 10.10 -6.70 -14.71
CA PHE A 195 10.24 -7.43 -13.45
C PHE A 195 9.10 -7.03 -12.52
N LEU A 196 8.51 -7.98 -11.79
CA LEU A 196 7.46 -7.76 -10.80
C LEU A 196 7.89 -8.39 -9.46
N ALA A 197 7.67 -7.70 -8.36
CA ALA A 197 7.68 -8.29 -7.02
C ALA A 197 6.28 -8.24 -6.40
N VAL A 198 5.93 -9.28 -5.64
CA VAL A 198 4.72 -9.34 -4.82
C VAL A 198 5.11 -9.54 -3.36
N GLY A 199 4.24 -9.08 -2.45
CA GLY A 199 4.44 -9.12 -1.00
C GLY A 199 3.80 -10.32 -0.32
N ASN A 200 3.51 -10.16 0.97
CA ASN A 200 2.93 -11.16 1.87
C ASN A 200 1.73 -10.57 2.64
N GLY A 201 0.97 -11.41 3.37
CA GLY A 201 -0.20 -10.98 4.15
C GLY A 201 -0.05 -11.25 5.65
N GLY A 202 -0.56 -10.35 6.50
CA GLY A 202 -0.49 -10.47 7.96
C GLY A 202 0.94 -10.66 8.50
N PHE A 203 1.11 -11.53 9.48
CA PHE A 203 2.40 -12.05 9.96
C PHE A 203 2.87 -13.30 9.18
N GLY A 204 2.31 -13.54 7.99
CA GLY A 204 2.57 -14.75 7.22
C GLY A 204 3.93 -14.73 6.54
N GLY A 205 4.70 -15.80 6.74
CA GLY A 205 5.93 -16.12 6.03
C GLY A 205 5.72 -17.30 5.10
N GLY A 206 6.22 -17.17 3.87
CA GLY A 206 6.06 -18.14 2.79
C GLY A 206 6.01 -17.45 1.44
N ILE A 207 6.57 -18.07 0.40
CA ILE A 207 6.64 -17.46 -0.94
C ILE A 207 5.23 -17.44 -1.54
N SER A 208 4.75 -16.26 -1.96
CA SER A 208 3.37 -16.07 -2.44
C SER A 208 3.15 -16.54 -3.88
N TRP A 209 3.34 -17.83 -4.13
CA TRP A 209 3.30 -18.45 -5.46
C TRP A 209 2.03 -18.14 -6.26
N ARG A 210 0.86 -18.12 -5.62
CA ARG A 210 -0.41 -17.77 -6.29
C ARG A 210 -0.45 -16.31 -6.76
N GLN A 211 -0.04 -15.36 -5.91
CA GLN A 211 0.03 -13.93 -6.31
C GLN A 211 1.12 -13.69 -7.37
N MET A 212 2.24 -14.43 -7.30
CA MET A 212 3.24 -14.40 -8.36
C MET A 212 2.66 -14.86 -9.70
N ALA A 213 1.84 -15.92 -9.70
CA ALA A 213 1.20 -16.44 -10.90
C ALA A 213 0.19 -15.45 -11.49
N GLU A 214 -0.76 -14.99 -10.66
CA GLU A 214 -1.93 -14.21 -11.09
C GLU A 214 -1.58 -12.89 -11.81
N SER A 215 -0.47 -12.26 -11.37
CA SER A 215 -0.09 -10.89 -11.76
C SER A 215 1.11 -10.85 -12.72
N GLY A 216 1.84 -11.96 -12.87
CA GLY A 216 3.22 -11.93 -13.34
C GLY A 216 3.46 -12.66 -14.67
N PRO A 217 3.71 -13.99 -14.66
CA PRO A 217 4.09 -14.75 -15.85
C PRO A 217 3.10 -14.66 -17.01
N HIS A 218 1.79 -14.62 -16.74
CA HIS A 218 0.76 -14.53 -17.78
C HIS A 218 0.84 -13.22 -18.59
N HIS A 219 1.20 -12.11 -17.94
CA HIS A 219 1.47 -10.83 -18.60
C HIS A 219 2.92 -10.71 -19.12
N GLY A 220 3.74 -11.76 -18.97
CA GLY A 220 5.12 -11.85 -19.47
C GLY A 220 6.21 -11.30 -18.53
N PHE A 221 5.92 -11.09 -17.24
CA PHE A 221 6.89 -10.58 -16.26
C PHE A 221 7.82 -11.68 -15.73
N ALA A 222 9.05 -11.29 -15.42
CA ALA A 222 9.88 -12.02 -14.46
C ALA A 222 9.42 -11.67 -13.05
N THR A 223 8.95 -12.63 -12.26
CA THR A 223 8.19 -12.36 -11.04
C THR A 223 8.89 -12.92 -9.80
N LEU A 224 8.79 -12.26 -8.65
CA LEU A 224 9.46 -12.62 -7.39
C LEU A 224 8.55 -12.43 -6.17
N SER A 225 8.72 -13.30 -5.15
CA SER A 225 8.20 -13.12 -3.78
C SER A 225 9.22 -13.70 -2.79
N THR A 226 9.22 -13.22 -1.54
CA THR A 226 10.04 -13.76 -0.44
C THR A 226 9.17 -14.47 0.59
N ASP A 227 9.74 -15.39 1.37
CA ASP A 227 9.09 -15.96 2.55
C ASP A 227 9.19 -15.07 3.80
N THR A 228 9.85 -13.91 3.73
CA THR A 228 10.05 -12.98 4.86
C THR A 228 10.83 -13.55 6.06
N GLY A 229 11.61 -14.62 5.86
CA GLY A 229 12.51 -15.16 6.89
C GLY A 229 11.93 -16.32 7.70
N HIS A 230 10.72 -16.78 7.39
CA HIS A 230 10.01 -17.81 8.16
C HIS A 230 8.88 -18.47 7.36
N ASN A 231 8.16 -19.39 7.97
CA ASN A 231 7.00 -20.07 7.39
C ASN A 231 5.85 -20.06 8.41
N SER A 232 4.74 -19.39 8.10
CA SER A 232 3.61 -19.17 9.02
C SER A 232 2.34 -18.74 8.28
N THR A 233 1.18 -18.97 8.88
CA THR A 233 -0.07 -18.35 8.43
C THR A 233 -0.10 -16.85 8.79
N ALA A 234 -1.00 -16.09 8.15
CA ALA A 234 -1.14 -14.65 8.38
C ALA A 234 -1.44 -14.24 9.86
N LEU A 235 -1.90 -15.15 10.70
CA LEU A 235 -2.29 -14.91 12.10
C LEU A 235 -1.21 -15.31 13.12
N GLN A 236 -0.17 -16.03 12.70
CA GLN A 236 0.86 -16.60 13.58
C GLN A 236 2.06 -15.66 13.72
N ALA A 237 2.38 -15.27 14.96
CA ALA A 237 3.43 -14.29 15.29
C ALA A 237 4.56 -14.87 16.15
N GLU A 238 4.45 -16.13 16.58
CA GLU A 238 5.34 -16.80 17.54
C GLU A 238 6.78 -16.88 17.03
N TRP A 239 6.96 -16.90 15.70
CA TRP A 239 8.26 -16.86 15.04
C TRP A 239 9.08 -15.60 15.36
N ALA A 240 8.43 -14.52 15.80
CA ALA A 240 9.08 -13.26 16.17
C ALA A 240 9.61 -13.26 17.61
N LEU A 241 9.13 -14.15 18.49
CA LEU A 241 9.47 -14.13 19.92
C LEU A 241 10.96 -14.38 20.14
N HIS A 242 11.64 -13.43 20.78
CA HIS A 242 13.09 -13.40 20.98
C HIS A 242 13.93 -13.47 19.68
N LYS A 243 13.36 -13.07 18.53
CA LYS A 243 14.01 -13.09 17.19
C LYS A 243 14.04 -11.71 16.51
N PRO A 244 14.80 -10.72 17.01
CA PRO A 244 14.87 -9.38 16.42
C PRO A 244 15.33 -9.37 14.95
N GLU A 245 16.19 -10.31 14.57
CA GLU A 245 16.64 -10.47 13.18
C GLU A 245 15.52 -11.00 12.26
N SER A 246 14.69 -11.93 12.72
CA SER A 246 13.50 -12.36 11.96
C SER A 246 12.46 -11.24 11.84
N ARG A 247 12.27 -10.44 12.90
CA ARG A 247 11.41 -9.23 12.83
C ARG A 247 11.91 -8.26 11.77
N THR A 248 13.23 -8.14 11.61
CA THR A 248 13.88 -7.28 10.59
C THR A 248 13.73 -7.83 9.17
N ASP A 249 13.82 -9.16 9.00
CA ASP A 249 13.57 -9.84 7.73
C ASP A 249 12.14 -9.58 7.23
N TRP A 250 11.12 -9.75 8.09
CA TRP A 250 9.72 -9.44 7.78
C TRP A 250 9.43 -7.93 7.68
N GLY A 251 10.09 -7.13 8.50
CA GLY A 251 9.93 -5.69 8.52
C GLY A 251 10.30 -5.05 7.18
N TRP A 252 11.48 -5.39 6.63
CA TRP A 252 11.90 -4.84 5.33
C TRP A 252 12.99 -5.67 4.62
N ARG A 253 13.92 -6.29 5.36
CA ARG A 253 15.20 -6.76 4.80
C ARG A 253 15.04 -7.87 3.78
N ALA A 254 14.19 -8.86 4.04
CA ALA A 254 14.01 -9.99 3.13
C ALA A 254 13.49 -9.55 1.76
N LEU A 255 12.51 -8.65 1.71
CA LEU A 255 11.99 -8.13 0.45
C LEU A 255 13.05 -7.29 -0.29
N HIS A 256 13.69 -6.36 0.42
CA HIS A 256 14.70 -5.46 -0.16
C HIS A 256 15.86 -6.23 -0.82
N GLU A 257 16.44 -7.19 -0.10
CA GLU A 257 17.54 -8.02 -0.60
C GLU A 257 17.09 -8.95 -1.73
N SER A 258 15.89 -9.54 -1.61
CA SER A 258 15.30 -10.38 -2.67
C SER A 258 15.06 -9.61 -3.96
N VAL A 259 14.49 -8.40 -3.91
CA VAL A 259 14.32 -7.52 -5.08
C VAL A 259 15.67 -7.16 -5.68
N THR A 260 16.65 -6.81 -4.85
CA THR A 260 18.01 -6.45 -5.28
C THR A 260 18.74 -7.62 -5.96
N MET A 261 18.60 -8.84 -5.43
CA MET A 261 19.21 -10.05 -5.99
C MET A 261 18.45 -10.57 -7.22
N GLY A 262 17.13 -10.70 -7.13
CA GLY A 262 16.25 -11.17 -8.22
C GLY A 262 16.37 -10.33 -9.49
N LYS A 263 16.57 -9.01 -9.38
CA LYS A 263 16.89 -8.15 -10.54
C LYS A 263 18.22 -8.52 -11.22
N LYS A 264 19.25 -8.88 -10.46
CA LYS A 264 20.56 -9.32 -11.01
C LYS A 264 20.40 -10.67 -11.72
N LEU A 265 19.74 -11.62 -11.06
CA LEU A 265 19.45 -12.95 -11.60
C LEU A 265 18.61 -12.87 -12.89
N THR A 266 17.53 -12.08 -12.88
CA THR A 266 16.67 -11.83 -14.06
C THR A 266 17.49 -11.31 -15.27
N ARG A 267 18.35 -10.30 -15.05
CA ARG A 267 19.15 -9.71 -16.14
C ARG A 267 20.14 -10.71 -16.74
N ALA A 268 20.72 -11.57 -15.91
CA ALA A 268 21.65 -12.60 -16.35
C ALA A 268 20.92 -13.76 -17.07
N PHE A 269 19.78 -14.21 -16.53
CA PHE A 269 18.98 -15.29 -17.10
C PHE A 269 18.53 -15.02 -18.54
N TYR A 270 18.09 -13.80 -18.83
CA TYR A 270 17.65 -13.40 -20.18
C TYR A 270 18.77 -12.81 -21.05
N GLY A 271 20.04 -12.98 -20.67
CA GLY A 271 21.19 -12.56 -21.49
C GLY A 271 21.20 -11.07 -21.87
N ARG A 272 20.62 -10.20 -21.03
CA ARG A 272 20.43 -8.79 -21.41
C ARG A 272 21.77 -8.08 -21.58
N HIS A 273 22.08 -7.65 -22.80
CA HIS A 273 23.06 -6.58 -23.00
C HIS A 273 22.69 -5.40 -22.08
N ARG A 274 23.68 -4.86 -21.36
CA ARG A 274 23.54 -3.77 -20.35
C ARG A 274 22.88 -2.47 -20.84
N ARG A 275 22.46 -2.39 -22.12
CA ARG A 275 21.95 -1.19 -22.81
C ARG A 275 20.41 -1.05 -22.82
N ARG A 276 19.60 -2.08 -22.52
CA ARG A 276 18.13 -1.96 -22.50
C ARG A 276 17.58 -1.87 -21.06
N ARG A 277 16.73 -0.86 -20.80
CA ARG A 277 16.01 -0.67 -19.52
C ARG A 277 15.16 -1.92 -19.22
N MET A 278 15.17 -2.35 -17.97
CA MET A 278 14.25 -3.34 -17.44
C MET A 278 13.36 -2.57 -16.46
N TYR A 279 12.08 -2.45 -16.77
CA TYR A 279 11.12 -1.83 -15.88
C TYR A 279 10.86 -2.75 -14.68
N SER A 280 10.63 -2.17 -13.51
CA SER A 280 10.48 -2.89 -12.25
C SER A 280 9.18 -2.46 -11.58
N TYR A 281 8.35 -3.42 -11.18
CA TYR A 281 7.02 -3.19 -10.64
C TYR A 281 6.83 -3.89 -9.30
N TYR A 282 5.88 -3.38 -8.52
CA TYR A 282 5.39 -4.04 -7.31
C TYR A 282 3.86 -4.13 -7.37
N SER A 283 3.29 -5.24 -6.91
CA SER A 283 1.84 -5.40 -6.73
C SER A 283 1.56 -6.21 -5.47
N SER A 284 0.99 -5.60 -4.43
CA SER A 284 0.54 -6.33 -3.23
C SER A 284 -0.44 -5.53 -2.37
N CYS A 285 -1.08 -6.18 -1.41
CA CYS A 285 -2.10 -5.60 -0.53
C CYS A 285 -1.82 -5.93 0.95
N SER A 286 -2.44 -5.22 1.90
CA SER A 286 -2.31 -5.47 3.36
C SER A 286 -0.86 -5.24 3.87
N THR A 287 -0.26 -6.22 4.54
CA THR A 287 1.19 -6.27 4.83
C THR A 287 2.04 -6.06 3.57
N GLY A 288 1.58 -6.53 2.42
CA GLY A 288 2.20 -6.26 1.12
C GLY A 288 2.07 -4.79 0.70
N GLY A 289 0.92 -4.17 0.95
CA GLY A 289 0.77 -2.72 0.75
C GLY A 289 1.78 -1.92 1.59
N ARG A 290 1.96 -2.29 2.86
CA ARG A 290 3.02 -1.76 3.74
C ARG A 290 4.42 -2.00 3.16
N GLN A 291 4.73 -3.23 2.78
CA GLN A 291 6.03 -3.61 2.21
C GLN A 291 6.38 -2.80 0.96
N GLY A 292 5.43 -2.59 0.04
CA GLY A 292 5.60 -1.76 -1.15
C GLY A 292 5.88 -0.30 -0.81
N LEU A 293 5.13 0.28 0.12
CA LEU A 293 5.36 1.65 0.62
C LEU A 293 6.72 1.78 1.34
N LYS A 294 7.09 0.82 2.19
CA LYS A 294 8.38 0.80 2.88
C LYS A 294 9.55 0.72 1.89
N GLU A 295 9.46 -0.13 0.88
CA GLU A 295 10.53 -0.34 -0.09
C GLU A 295 10.78 0.92 -0.95
N ILE A 296 9.75 1.69 -1.33
CA ILE A 296 9.96 2.96 -2.05
C ILE A 296 10.53 4.08 -1.17
N GLN A 297 10.36 3.99 0.16
CA GLN A 297 10.94 4.92 1.12
C GLN A 297 12.43 4.62 1.37
N ILE A 298 12.79 3.36 1.62
CA ILE A 298 14.19 2.96 1.92
C ILE A 298 15.05 2.77 0.65
N SER A 299 14.43 2.32 -0.45
CA SER A 299 15.08 2.08 -1.74
C SER A 299 14.20 2.61 -2.88
N PRO A 300 14.18 3.94 -3.10
CA PRO A 300 13.41 4.55 -4.19
C PRO A 300 13.71 3.95 -5.57
N GLY A 301 14.92 3.38 -5.76
CA GLY A 301 15.35 2.69 -6.98
C GLY A 301 14.71 1.31 -7.22
N SER A 302 13.89 0.81 -6.29
CA SER A 302 13.37 -0.56 -6.35
C SER A 302 12.22 -0.75 -7.34
N PHE A 303 11.37 0.24 -7.59
CA PHE A 303 10.28 0.10 -8.55
C PHE A 303 10.11 1.36 -9.40
N ASP A 304 9.81 1.21 -10.69
CA ASP A 304 9.34 2.28 -11.56
C ASP A 304 7.84 2.52 -11.39
N GLY A 305 7.08 1.50 -10.97
CA GLY A 305 5.68 1.62 -10.55
C GLY A 305 5.31 0.69 -9.39
N VAL A 306 4.47 1.13 -8.47
CA VAL A 306 3.90 0.29 -7.40
C VAL A 306 2.38 0.36 -7.39
N LEU A 307 1.74 -0.81 -7.28
CA LEU A 307 0.32 -0.99 -6.99
C LEU A 307 0.20 -1.52 -5.56
N VAL A 308 -0.39 -0.73 -4.66
CA VAL A 308 -0.46 -1.02 -3.23
C VAL A 308 -1.90 -0.93 -2.72
N GLY A 309 -2.41 -2.03 -2.17
CA GLY A 309 -3.76 -2.13 -1.62
C GLY A 309 -3.79 -2.10 -0.09
N ALA A 310 -4.83 -1.49 0.48
CA ALA A 310 -5.17 -1.52 1.91
C ALA A 310 -3.95 -1.58 2.86
N PRO A 311 -2.99 -0.64 2.74
CA PRO A 311 -1.66 -0.84 3.30
C PRO A 311 -1.68 -0.83 4.83
N ALA A 312 -1.12 -1.88 5.44
CA ALA A 312 -0.86 -1.97 6.88
C ALA A 312 0.32 -1.08 7.33
N TRP A 313 0.39 0.15 6.80
CA TRP A 313 1.58 1.00 6.79
C TRP A 313 2.05 1.41 8.20
N TRP A 314 1.11 1.59 9.13
CA TRP A 314 1.39 2.01 10.51
C TRP A 314 1.32 0.83 11.48
N THR A 315 2.17 -0.17 11.28
CA THR A 315 2.11 -1.48 11.98
C THR A 315 2.00 -1.34 13.50
N SER A 316 2.79 -0.47 14.11
CA SER A 316 2.74 -0.21 15.56
C SER A 316 1.37 0.23 16.07
N HIS A 317 0.63 1.04 15.29
CA HIS A 317 -0.66 1.60 15.67
C HIS A 317 -1.84 0.73 15.21
N LEU A 318 -1.77 0.14 14.01
CA LEU A 318 -2.78 -0.80 13.49
C LEU A 318 -2.90 -2.05 14.37
N ASN A 319 -1.78 -2.68 14.71
CA ASN A 319 -1.81 -3.91 15.49
C ASN A 319 -2.23 -3.65 16.94
N THR A 320 -1.78 -2.54 17.56
CA THR A 320 -2.28 -2.18 18.90
C THR A 320 -3.74 -1.71 18.87
N PHE A 321 -4.23 -1.10 17.79
CA PHE A 321 -5.65 -0.84 17.57
C PHE A 321 -6.47 -2.13 17.48
N ALA A 322 -5.98 -3.18 16.80
CA ALA A 322 -6.63 -4.49 16.77
C ALA A 322 -6.72 -5.16 18.16
N ALA A 323 -5.80 -4.84 19.08
CA ALA A 323 -5.96 -5.20 20.49
C ALA A 323 -6.98 -4.29 21.21
N LYS A 324 -6.88 -2.97 21.02
CA LYS A 324 -7.77 -1.96 21.62
C LYS A 324 -9.24 -2.24 21.31
N THR A 325 -9.60 -2.51 20.06
CA THR A 325 -10.99 -2.77 19.68
C THR A 325 -11.53 -4.05 20.33
N GLY A 326 -10.69 -5.07 20.52
CA GLY A 326 -11.03 -6.24 21.35
C GLY A 326 -11.37 -5.87 22.80
N THR A 327 -10.69 -4.88 23.40
CA THR A 327 -11.03 -4.41 24.76
C THR A 327 -12.40 -3.73 24.85
N TYR A 328 -12.96 -3.23 23.74
CA TYR A 328 -14.33 -2.69 23.72
C TYR A 328 -15.39 -3.79 23.69
N ASN A 329 -15.14 -4.91 23.00
CA ASN A 329 -16.15 -5.95 22.80
C ASN A 329 -16.10 -7.11 23.79
N LEU A 330 -15.01 -7.27 24.56
CA LEU A 330 -14.82 -8.37 25.50
C LEU A 330 -15.13 -7.98 26.96
N PRO A 331 -15.38 -8.96 27.85
CA PRO A 331 -15.54 -10.40 27.60
C PRO A 331 -16.91 -10.79 27.01
N PHE A 332 -17.04 -12.02 26.51
CA PHE A 332 -18.25 -12.56 25.85
C PHE A 332 -19.52 -12.51 26.71
N ASP A 333 -19.40 -12.62 28.03
CA ASP A 333 -20.50 -12.62 28.99
C ASP A 333 -20.93 -11.21 29.44
N ALA A 334 -20.25 -10.17 28.97
CA ALA A 334 -20.56 -8.79 29.31
C ALA A 334 -21.80 -8.27 28.56
N PRO A 335 -22.65 -7.42 29.19
CA PRO A 335 -23.87 -6.90 28.56
C PRO A 335 -23.61 -5.95 27.38
N HIS A 336 -22.36 -5.48 27.22
CA HIS A 336 -21.89 -4.65 26.11
C HIS A 336 -21.31 -5.46 24.94
N HIS A 337 -21.16 -6.78 25.08
CA HIS A 337 -20.65 -7.64 24.01
C HIS A 337 -21.61 -7.65 22.82
N VAL A 338 -21.09 -7.34 21.65
CA VAL A 338 -21.76 -7.42 20.34
C VAL A 338 -21.38 -8.77 19.71
N PRO A 339 -22.29 -9.76 19.71
CA PRO A 339 -22.03 -11.06 19.10
C PRO A 339 -22.00 -10.97 17.57
N VAL A 340 -21.19 -11.84 16.95
CA VAL A 340 -20.88 -11.83 15.51
C VAL A 340 -22.15 -11.95 14.64
N GLU A 341 -23.16 -12.66 15.13
CA GLU A 341 -24.47 -12.84 14.50
C GLU A 341 -25.21 -11.52 14.23
N LEU A 342 -24.91 -10.46 15.00
CA LEU A 342 -25.49 -9.13 14.79
C LEU A 342 -24.74 -8.29 13.75
N PHE A 343 -23.51 -8.62 13.36
CA PHE A 343 -22.73 -7.81 12.42
C PHE A 343 -23.43 -7.68 11.06
N ALA A 344 -24.04 -8.75 10.57
CA ALA A 344 -24.83 -8.71 9.34
C ALA A 344 -26.13 -7.87 9.48
N ALA A 345 -26.68 -7.73 10.68
CA ALA A 345 -27.80 -6.82 10.94
C ALA A 345 -27.36 -5.35 10.97
N ILE A 346 -26.21 -5.06 11.60
CA ILE A 346 -25.62 -3.72 11.64
C ILE A 346 -25.26 -3.27 10.22
N SER A 347 -24.60 -4.12 9.44
CA SER A 347 -24.27 -3.88 8.03
C SER A 347 -25.49 -3.56 7.17
N ARG A 348 -26.58 -4.35 7.27
CA ARG A 348 -27.82 -4.08 6.55
C ARG A 348 -28.45 -2.74 6.95
N GLU A 349 -28.41 -2.37 8.21
CA GLU A 349 -28.96 -1.08 8.67
C GLU A 349 -28.06 0.10 8.25
N ALA A 350 -26.73 -0.05 8.27
CA ALA A 350 -25.80 0.95 7.75
C ALA A 350 -26.05 1.21 6.26
N VAL A 351 -26.16 0.15 5.43
CA VAL A 351 -26.51 0.26 4.01
C VAL A 351 -27.89 0.92 3.85
N ARG A 352 -28.90 0.50 4.61
CA ARG A 352 -30.26 1.08 4.57
C ARG A 352 -30.30 2.58 4.93
N GLN A 353 -29.32 3.08 5.67
CA GLN A 353 -29.21 4.50 6.03
C GLN A 353 -28.33 5.31 5.07
N CYS A 354 -27.27 4.71 4.50
CA CYS A 354 -26.20 5.45 3.82
C CYS A 354 -25.93 5.09 2.34
N ASP A 355 -26.59 4.07 1.78
CA ASP A 355 -26.52 3.74 0.34
C ASP A 355 -26.83 4.98 -0.52
N GLY A 356 -27.89 5.71 -0.15
CA GLY A 356 -28.37 6.92 -0.82
C GLY A 356 -27.43 8.14 -0.85
N ASP A 357 -26.37 8.17 -0.04
CA ASP A 357 -25.59 9.40 0.20
C ASP A 357 -24.73 9.80 -1.00
N ASP A 358 -24.28 8.83 -1.82
CA ASP A 358 -23.56 9.12 -3.08
C ASP A 358 -24.48 9.59 -4.22
N GLY A 359 -25.81 9.53 -4.03
CA GLY A 359 -26.83 9.91 -4.99
C GLY A 359 -27.41 8.76 -5.82
N VAL A 360 -27.06 7.51 -5.55
CA VAL A 360 -27.71 6.28 -6.06
C VAL A 360 -28.21 5.41 -4.89
N VAL A 361 -29.08 4.43 -5.15
CA VAL A 361 -29.47 3.41 -4.17
C VAL A 361 -29.25 2.08 -4.86
N ASP A 362 -28.09 1.46 -4.64
CA ASP A 362 -27.68 0.24 -5.33
C ASP A 362 -27.08 -0.85 -4.40
N GLY A 363 -27.23 -0.67 -3.09
CA GLY A 363 -26.76 -1.57 -2.03
C GLY A 363 -25.32 -1.33 -1.57
N ILE A 364 -24.72 -0.17 -1.87
CA ILE A 364 -23.29 0.10 -1.64
C ILE A 364 -23.10 1.43 -0.93
N ILE A 365 -22.35 1.43 0.19
CA ILE A 365 -21.85 2.66 0.80
C ILE A 365 -20.57 3.10 0.05
N SER A 366 -20.74 3.89 -1.02
CA SER A 366 -19.60 4.41 -1.81
C SER A 366 -18.90 5.60 -1.12
N ALA A 367 -19.62 6.36 -0.31
CA ALA A 367 -19.13 7.55 0.42
C ALA A 367 -19.29 7.36 1.94
N PRO A 368 -18.51 6.47 2.59
CA PRO A 368 -18.66 6.17 4.02
C PRO A 368 -18.32 7.35 4.94
N ASP A 369 -17.71 8.40 4.42
CA ASP A 369 -17.44 9.68 5.10
C ASP A 369 -18.62 10.65 5.06
N GLU A 370 -19.59 10.46 4.15
CA GLU A 370 -20.88 11.17 4.14
C GLU A 370 -21.95 10.47 5.00
N CYS A 371 -21.72 9.18 5.35
CA CYS A 371 -22.65 8.31 6.07
C CYS A 371 -22.96 8.74 7.51
N GLY A 372 -24.13 9.34 7.70
CA GLY A 372 -24.68 9.76 9.01
C GLY A 372 -25.29 8.63 9.85
N PHE A 373 -24.58 7.49 10.02
CA PHE A 373 -25.17 6.26 10.57
C PHE A 373 -25.73 6.39 12.01
N ASN A 374 -27.06 6.39 12.13
CA ASN A 374 -27.78 6.41 13.38
C ASN A 374 -28.06 4.99 13.93
N LEU A 375 -27.11 4.48 14.71
CA LEU A 375 -27.25 3.23 15.49
C LEU A 375 -28.47 3.21 16.44
N GLY A 376 -29.00 4.38 16.83
CA GLY A 376 -30.18 4.47 17.68
C GLY A 376 -31.45 3.90 17.03
N ALA A 377 -31.47 3.76 15.70
CA ALA A 377 -32.53 3.07 14.97
C ALA A 377 -32.62 1.58 15.35
N MET A 378 -31.49 0.93 15.68
CA MET A 378 -31.42 -0.50 16.03
C MET A 378 -31.74 -0.81 17.50
N ARG A 379 -32.04 0.18 18.34
CA ARG A 379 -32.24 -0.03 19.78
C ARG A 379 -33.36 -1.04 20.05
N CYS A 380 -33.06 -2.06 20.86
CA CYS A 380 -34.04 -3.05 21.31
C CYS A 380 -35.24 -2.37 22.01
N GLY A 381 -36.45 -2.75 21.62
CA GLY A 381 -37.70 -2.17 22.15
C GLY A 381 -38.23 -0.97 21.37
N ASN A 382 -37.48 -0.42 20.40
CA ASN A 382 -38.03 0.55 19.44
C ASN A 382 -39.18 -0.09 18.61
N PRO A 383 -40.26 0.65 18.30
CA PRO A 383 -41.33 0.17 17.43
C PRO A 383 -40.81 -0.27 16.05
N GLY A 384 -41.21 -1.47 15.62
CA GLY A 384 -40.84 -2.03 14.31
C GLY A 384 -39.45 -2.67 14.22
N VAL A 385 -38.62 -2.58 15.25
CA VAL A 385 -37.30 -3.22 15.27
C VAL A 385 -37.42 -4.71 15.62
N ASN A 386 -36.77 -5.57 14.83
CA ASN A 386 -36.73 -7.00 15.08
C ASN A 386 -35.90 -7.31 16.35
N SER A 387 -36.52 -7.96 17.34
CA SER A 387 -35.90 -8.32 18.63
C SER A 387 -34.69 -9.27 18.51
N SER A 388 -34.54 -9.98 17.40
CA SER A 388 -33.39 -10.86 17.13
C SER A 388 -32.29 -10.17 16.31
N ALA A 389 -32.46 -8.89 15.96
CA ALA A 389 -31.53 -8.10 15.14
C ALA A 389 -31.39 -6.66 15.68
N CYS A 390 -31.58 -6.49 17.00
CA CYS A 390 -31.50 -5.22 17.71
C CYS A 390 -30.26 -5.15 18.60
N LEU A 391 -29.90 -3.96 19.04
CA LEU A 391 -28.79 -3.70 19.95
C LEU A 391 -29.31 -3.13 21.29
N THR A 392 -28.72 -3.58 22.40
CA THR A 392 -28.88 -2.89 23.70
C THR A 392 -28.14 -1.55 23.69
N ASP A 393 -28.43 -0.64 24.63
CA ASP A 393 -27.67 0.61 24.74
C ASP A 393 -26.17 0.40 25.01
N ALA A 394 -25.83 -0.67 25.74
CA ALA A 394 -24.45 -1.05 26.00
C ALA A 394 -23.76 -1.54 24.71
N GLN A 395 -24.43 -2.37 23.92
CA GLN A 395 -23.95 -2.81 22.60
C GLN A 395 -23.83 -1.63 21.62
N ILE A 396 -24.79 -0.71 21.59
CA ILE A 396 -24.71 0.51 20.77
C ILE A 396 -23.45 1.31 21.12
N GLN A 397 -23.09 1.42 22.39
CA GLN A 397 -21.86 2.12 22.79
C GLN A 397 -20.59 1.36 22.35
N THR A 398 -20.57 0.03 22.44
CA THR A 398 -19.47 -0.79 21.89
C THR A 398 -19.30 -0.56 20.39
N VAL A 399 -20.39 -0.59 19.61
CA VAL A 399 -20.37 -0.34 18.16
C VAL A 399 -19.87 1.07 17.85
N ARG A 400 -20.26 2.09 18.62
CA ARG A 400 -19.72 3.45 18.50
C ARG A 400 -18.21 3.49 18.73
N ASN A 401 -17.71 2.87 19.80
CA ASN A 401 -16.28 2.82 20.11
C ASN A 401 -15.44 2.15 18.99
N ILE A 402 -16.04 1.29 18.15
CA ILE A 402 -15.39 0.63 17.01
C ILE A 402 -15.31 1.56 15.77
N TYR A 403 -16.32 2.40 15.54
CA TYR A 403 -16.31 3.41 14.47
C TYR A 403 -15.54 4.69 14.84
N ASP A 404 -15.57 5.07 16.12
CA ASP A 404 -14.90 6.27 16.63
C ASP A 404 -13.37 6.11 16.61
N ASP A 405 -12.67 7.23 16.50
CA ASP A 405 -11.21 7.25 16.54
C ASP A 405 -10.67 6.86 17.91
N TRP A 406 -9.71 5.94 17.95
CA TRP A 406 -8.92 5.74 19.16
C TRP A 406 -8.04 6.97 19.37
N ARG A 407 -8.32 7.67 20.46
CA ARG A 407 -7.63 8.89 20.90
C ARG A 407 -7.08 8.71 22.31
N ARG A 408 -6.05 9.47 22.64
CA ARG A 408 -5.43 9.47 23.97
C ARG A 408 -6.44 9.93 25.03
N GLU A 409 -6.44 9.26 26.18
CA GLU A 409 -7.34 9.55 27.29
C GLU A 409 -7.26 11.03 27.75
N GLY A 410 -8.42 11.65 27.98
CA GLY A 410 -8.53 13.07 28.34
C GLY A 410 -8.58 14.05 27.17
N SER A 411 -8.33 13.61 25.93
CA SER A 411 -8.56 14.43 24.74
C SER A 411 -10.06 14.64 24.47
N ALA A 412 -10.44 15.85 24.03
CA ALA A 412 -11.81 16.12 23.61
C ALA A 412 -12.00 15.62 22.17
N ALA A 413 -12.97 14.72 21.96
CA ALA A 413 -13.29 14.19 20.63
C ALA A 413 -13.62 15.33 19.65
N LYS A 414 -12.76 15.53 18.65
CA LYS A 414 -12.95 16.48 17.55
C LYS A 414 -13.08 15.70 16.24
N HIS A 415 -14.31 15.69 15.72
CA HIS A 415 -14.85 14.82 14.67
C HIS A 415 -15.26 13.42 15.15
N ALA A 416 -16.37 12.85 14.67
CA ALA A 416 -17.79 13.25 14.81
C ALA A 416 -18.66 12.52 13.76
N THR A 417 -19.32 11.44 14.17
CA THR A 417 -20.57 10.95 13.55
C THR A 417 -21.82 11.47 14.28
N THR A 418 -21.64 12.23 15.36
CA THR A 418 -22.73 12.80 16.15
C THR A 418 -23.35 14.03 15.45
N THR A 419 -24.21 13.82 14.46
CA THR A 419 -25.24 14.80 14.14
C THR A 419 -26.20 14.88 15.32
N THR A 420 -26.06 15.89 16.17
CA THR A 420 -27.01 16.13 17.26
C THR A 420 -28.38 16.46 16.71
N TYR A 421 -29.32 15.53 16.90
CA TYR A 421 -30.71 15.65 16.48
C TYR A 421 -31.37 16.87 17.14
N SER A 422 -31.59 17.93 16.35
CA SER A 422 -32.50 19.03 16.68
C SER A 422 -33.36 19.28 15.44
N GLY A 423 -34.65 18.96 15.56
CA GLY A 423 -35.54 18.78 14.40
C GLY A 423 -35.75 20.06 13.58
N GLY A 424 -35.41 19.99 12.29
CA GLY A 424 -35.72 20.98 11.27
C GLY A 424 -35.49 20.38 9.87
N PRO A 425 -36.22 20.83 8.83
CA PRO A 425 -36.03 20.31 7.47
C PRO A 425 -34.66 20.72 6.92
N ALA A 426 -33.94 19.77 6.32
CA ALA A 426 -32.59 19.98 5.82
C ALA A 426 -32.57 21.00 4.64
N PRO A 427 -31.64 21.97 4.63
CA PRO A 427 -31.36 22.79 3.46
C PRO A 427 -30.53 22.01 2.42
N PRO A 428 -30.55 22.41 1.14
CA PRO A 428 -29.79 21.71 0.10
C PRO A 428 -28.28 21.82 0.34
N VAL A 429 -27.61 20.67 0.27
CA VAL A 429 -26.17 20.52 0.51
C VAL A 429 -25.38 21.28 -0.56
N LYS A 430 -24.56 22.25 -0.14
CA LYS A 430 -23.46 22.76 -0.96
C LYS A 430 -22.29 21.79 -0.86
N ALA A 431 -21.57 21.60 -1.97
CA ALA A 431 -20.43 20.69 -2.11
C ALA A 431 -19.58 20.60 -0.83
N ALA A 432 -19.33 19.36 -0.40
CA ALA A 432 -18.57 19.08 0.82
C ALA A 432 -17.24 19.82 0.80
N SER A 433 -17.02 20.68 1.80
CA SER A 433 -15.69 21.19 2.11
C SER A 433 -14.81 20.01 2.49
N ALA A 434 -13.60 19.95 1.92
CA ALA A 434 -12.63 18.88 2.10
C ALA A 434 -12.54 18.37 3.57
N PRO A 435 -12.37 17.05 3.78
CA PRO A 435 -12.36 16.46 5.12
C PRO A 435 -11.33 17.18 6.01
N ALA A 436 -11.72 17.42 7.26
CA ALA A 436 -10.89 18.15 8.20
C ALA A 436 -9.52 17.51 8.35
N VAL A 437 -8.48 18.35 8.41
CA VAL A 437 -7.08 17.94 8.32
C VAL A 437 -6.68 17.01 9.47
N LEU A 438 -6.69 15.70 9.23
CA LEU A 438 -6.23 14.65 10.16
C LEU A 438 -4.70 14.70 10.42
N GLY A 439 -3.98 15.64 9.81
CA GLY A 439 -2.52 15.77 9.88
C GLY A 439 -1.96 16.60 11.04
N ALA A 440 -2.82 17.19 11.89
CA ALA A 440 -2.39 18.14 12.95
C ALA A 440 -2.91 17.81 14.37
N ASP A 441 -3.36 16.57 14.59
CA ASP A 441 -4.00 16.14 15.83
C ASP A 441 -3.06 15.19 16.62
N GLU A 442 -2.40 15.72 17.65
CA GLU A 442 -1.46 14.96 18.49
C GLU A 442 -2.15 13.95 19.42
N ASP A 443 -3.48 14.04 19.56
CA ASP A 443 -4.29 13.13 20.39
C ASP A 443 -4.82 11.92 19.61
N LEU A 444 -4.76 11.93 18.27
CA LEU A 444 -5.18 10.80 17.43
C LEU A 444 -4.16 9.67 17.47
N LEU A 445 -4.58 8.51 18.00
CA LEU A 445 -3.78 7.30 18.04
C LEU A 445 -4.05 6.44 16.80
N TYR A 446 -5.32 6.08 16.52
CA TYR A 446 -5.66 5.39 15.28
C TYR A 446 -7.09 5.64 14.80
N PRO A 447 -7.35 5.79 13.49
CA PRO A 447 -8.71 5.96 12.99
C PRO A 447 -9.59 4.73 13.22
N GLY A 448 -10.85 4.95 13.57
CA GLY A 448 -11.86 3.89 13.71
C GLY A 448 -12.28 3.28 12.37
N LEU A 449 -13.03 2.16 12.43
CA LEU A 449 -13.60 1.49 11.26
C LEU A 449 -14.75 2.32 10.65
N ASN A 450 -15.19 1.94 9.44
CA ASN A 450 -16.26 2.64 8.73
C ASN A 450 -17.58 1.86 8.74
N PRO A 451 -18.75 2.54 8.74
CA PRO A 451 -20.02 1.91 8.41
C PRO A 451 -19.96 1.16 7.06
N GLY A 452 -20.51 -0.05 7.02
CA GLY A 452 -20.45 -0.98 5.89
C GLY A 452 -19.35 -2.05 6.02
N SER A 453 -18.39 -1.88 6.94
CA SER A 453 -17.27 -2.82 7.12
C SER A 453 -17.58 -4.04 8.00
N GLU A 454 -18.81 -4.14 8.53
CA GLU A 454 -19.15 -5.06 9.64
C GLU A 454 -19.08 -6.53 9.23
N GLN A 455 -19.27 -6.84 7.94
CA GLN A 455 -19.07 -8.20 7.43
C GLN A 455 -17.63 -8.69 7.65
N GLY A 456 -16.64 -7.79 7.61
CA GLY A 456 -15.23 -8.11 7.88
C GLY A 456 -14.83 -8.15 9.36
N TRP A 457 -15.69 -7.65 10.26
CA TRP A 457 -15.35 -7.49 11.69
C TRP A 457 -15.10 -8.81 12.44
N HIS A 458 -15.56 -9.94 11.91
CA HIS A 458 -15.27 -11.26 12.45
C HIS A 458 -13.77 -11.54 12.56
N VAL A 459 -12.92 -10.92 11.74
CA VAL A 459 -11.45 -11.04 11.81
C VAL A 459 -10.88 -10.39 13.10
N LEU A 460 -11.58 -9.41 13.65
CA LEU A 460 -11.19 -8.70 14.87
C LEU A 460 -11.89 -9.21 16.13
N PHE A 461 -13.14 -9.70 16.02
CA PHE A 461 -14.03 -9.92 17.17
C PHE A 461 -14.54 -11.36 17.37
N ASN A 462 -13.97 -12.35 16.69
CA ASN A 462 -14.40 -13.76 16.78
C ASN A 462 -13.50 -14.61 17.72
N GLY A 463 -13.21 -14.13 18.94
CA GLY A 463 -12.28 -14.78 19.87
C GLY A 463 -12.49 -14.40 21.33
N THR A 464 -11.99 -15.22 22.26
CA THR A 464 -12.10 -15.02 23.73
C THR A 464 -11.07 -14.05 24.30
N GLU A 465 -10.09 -13.67 23.47
CA GLU A 465 -9.15 -12.57 23.66
C GLU A 465 -9.15 -11.69 22.38
N PRO A 466 -8.57 -10.47 22.40
CA PRO A 466 -8.47 -9.64 21.22
C PRO A 466 -7.77 -10.36 20.05
N SER A 467 -8.00 -9.86 18.83
CA SER A 467 -7.54 -10.50 17.58
C SER A 467 -6.06 -10.94 17.64
N PRO A 468 -5.70 -12.10 17.04
CA PRO A 468 -4.30 -12.52 16.91
C PRO A 468 -3.38 -11.47 16.28
N PHE A 469 -3.92 -10.57 15.44
CA PHE A 469 -3.17 -9.41 14.94
C PHE A 469 -2.69 -8.46 16.03
N GLY A 470 -3.47 -8.24 17.08
CA GLY A 470 -3.08 -7.42 18.22
C GLY A 470 -2.26 -8.21 19.23
N MET A 471 -2.77 -9.36 19.67
CA MET A 471 -2.12 -10.17 20.71
C MET A 471 -0.77 -10.74 20.24
N GLY A 472 -0.70 -11.22 19.01
CA GLY A 472 0.52 -11.72 18.40
C GLY A 472 1.62 -10.66 18.29
N TYR A 473 1.25 -9.41 17.96
CA TYR A 473 2.20 -8.29 17.92
C TYR A 473 2.68 -7.90 19.32
N ILE A 474 1.76 -7.67 20.25
CA ILE A 474 2.10 -7.18 21.59
C ILE A 474 2.99 -8.20 22.32
N ARG A 475 2.59 -9.48 22.33
CA ARG A 475 3.34 -10.56 22.96
C ARG A 475 4.71 -10.81 22.30
N ASN A 476 4.73 -11.04 20.98
CA ASN A 476 5.94 -11.57 20.30
C ASN A 476 6.87 -10.50 19.69
N PHE A 477 6.41 -9.27 19.47
CA PHE A 477 7.21 -8.19 18.91
C PHE A 477 7.54 -7.08 19.91
N VAL A 478 6.57 -6.65 20.71
CA VAL A 478 6.67 -5.43 21.54
C VAL A 478 7.19 -5.73 22.95
N LEU A 479 6.61 -6.73 23.63
CA LEU A 479 6.93 -7.05 25.03
C LEU A 479 7.94 -8.19 25.18
N ASP A 480 8.07 -9.06 24.17
CA ASP A 480 8.84 -10.31 24.29
C ASP A 480 8.31 -11.20 25.44
N ASP A 481 7.00 -11.23 25.62
CA ASP A 481 6.29 -11.94 26.69
C ASP A 481 5.06 -12.68 26.11
N PRO A 482 5.12 -14.02 25.94
CA PRO A 482 4.02 -14.80 25.39
C PRO A 482 2.83 -14.94 26.35
N ASP A 483 3.05 -14.76 27.65
CA ASP A 483 2.05 -15.00 28.70
C ASP A 483 1.29 -13.73 29.11
N TRP A 484 1.61 -12.58 28.50
CA TRP A 484 1.00 -11.28 28.80
C TRP A 484 -0.54 -11.29 28.62
N ASP A 485 -1.26 -10.84 29.66
CA ASP A 485 -2.72 -10.73 29.67
C ASP A 485 -3.18 -9.40 29.05
N TRP A 486 -4.06 -9.50 28.06
CA TRP A 486 -4.68 -8.35 27.38
C TRP A 486 -5.45 -7.42 28.32
N ARG A 487 -5.88 -7.90 29.50
CA ARG A 487 -6.53 -7.06 30.53
C ARG A 487 -5.62 -5.98 31.10
N ALA A 488 -4.30 -6.09 30.90
CA ALA A 488 -3.33 -5.05 31.25
C ALA A 488 -3.16 -3.98 30.14
N PHE A 489 -3.88 -4.09 29.01
CA PHE A 489 -3.76 -3.16 27.88
C PHE A 489 -4.07 -1.71 28.30
N ASN A 490 -3.18 -0.80 27.91
CA ASN A 490 -3.36 0.64 28.03
C ASN A 490 -2.48 1.35 26.99
N ASP A 491 -2.67 2.66 26.80
CA ASP A 491 -2.01 3.43 25.74
C ASP A 491 -0.46 3.41 25.82
N SER A 492 0.15 3.08 26.97
CA SER A 492 1.62 2.94 27.07
C SER A 492 2.19 1.76 26.27
N ILE A 493 1.37 0.74 25.96
CA ILE A 493 1.74 -0.36 25.07
C ILE A 493 1.93 0.15 23.63
N LEU A 494 1.05 1.05 23.19
CA LEU A 494 1.21 1.76 21.91
C LEU A 494 2.43 2.67 21.95
N ASP A 495 2.59 3.49 23.00
CA ASP A 495 3.75 4.37 23.11
C ASP A 495 5.08 3.56 23.06
N LEU A 496 5.11 2.36 23.65
CA LEU A 496 6.24 1.44 23.54
C LEU A 496 6.44 0.95 22.10
N ALA A 497 5.40 0.38 21.49
CA ALA A 497 5.45 -0.13 20.11
C ALA A 497 5.85 0.94 19.08
N ALA A 498 5.37 2.17 19.25
CA ALA A 498 5.68 3.31 18.40
C ALA A 498 7.15 3.78 18.55
N ARG A 499 7.69 3.75 19.78
CA ARG A 499 9.09 4.12 20.04
C ARG A 499 10.09 3.04 19.61
N THR A 500 9.72 1.76 19.67
CA THR A 500 10.64 0.66 19.35
C THR A 500 10.56 0.17 17.91
N ASP A 501 9.41 0.36 17.23
CA ASP A 501 9.09 -0.15 15.87
C ASP A 501 9.78 -1.49 15.57
N PRO A 502 9.46 -2.58 16.32
CA PRO A 502 10.28 -3.78 16.36
C PRO A 502 10.41 -4.46 14.99
N GLY A 503 11.63 -4.44 14.43
CA GLY A 503 11.95 -4.91 13.07
C GLY A 503 11.92 -3.83 11.98
N GLY A 504 11.59 -2.59 12.34
CA GLY A 504 11.43 -1.46 11.42
C GLY A 504 10.28 -1.54 10.40
N PRO A 505 9.13 -2.20 10.66
CA PRO A 505 8.10 -2.44 9.63
C PRO A 505 7.34 -1.18 9.19
N THR A 506 7.25 -0.15 10.03
CA THR A 506 6.39 1.02 9.80
C THR A 506 6.86 1.81 8.58
N ALA A 507 5.92 2.23 7.72
CA ALA A 507 6.17 2.89 6.43
C ALA A 507 5.68 4.35 6.46
N ASP A 508 6.16 5.14 7.42
CA ASP A 508 5.73 6.50 7.73
C ASP A 508 6.66 7.60 7.17
N THR A 509 7.60 7.28 6.29
CA THR A 509 8.41 8.30 5.59
C THR A 509 7.58 8.93 4.46
N TYR A 510 6.83 9.98 4.80
CA TYR A 510 5.87 10.64 3.92
C TYR A 510 6.51 11.41 2.74
N ASP A 511 7.71 11.98 2.88
CA ASP A 511 8.41 12.61 1.74
C ASP A 511 9.08 11.58 0.84
N ILE A 512 8.33 11.10 -0.15
CA ILE A 512 8.84 10.21 -1.21
C ILE A 512 9.34 10.97 -2.44
N THR A 513 9.80 12.23 -2.29
CA THR A 513 10.48 13.00 -3.35
C THR A 513 11.59 12.22 -4.08
N PRO A 514 12.44 11.41 -3.42
CA PRO A 514 13.42 10.57 -4.10
C PRO A 514 12.81 9.58 -5.11
N PHE A 515 11.60 9.06 -4.85
CA PHE A 515 10.85 8.18 -5.76
C PHE A 515 10.21 8.98 -6.90
N ARG A 516 9.58 10.14 -6.60
CA ARG A 516 9.04 11.06 -7.63
C ARG A 516 10.10 11.53 -8.61
N ARG A 517 11.29 11.95 -8.14
CA ARG A 517 12.38 12.51 -8.96
C ARG A 517 12.93 11.56 -10.04
N ARG A 518 12.77 10.25 -9.86
CA ARG A 518 13.17 9.23 -10.84
C ARG A 518 12.03 8.72 -11.72
N GLY A 519 10.86 9.38 -11.66
CA GLY A 519 9.68 9.07 -12.45
C GLY A 519 8.84 7.91 -11.91
N GLY A 520 9.03 7.51 -10.64
CA GLY A 520 8.26 6.44 -10.02
C GLY A 520 6.77 6.77 -9.93
N LYS A 521 5.90 5.77 -10.14
CA LYS A 521 4.43 5.89 -10.04
C LYS A 521 3.86 5.07 -8.89
N VAL A 522 2.81 5.56 -8.23
CA VAL A 522 2.05 4.91 -7.16
C VAL A 522 0.57 4.87 -7.57
N LEU A 523 0.00 3.66 -7.64
CA LEU A 523 -1.43 3.44 -7.54
C LEU A 523 -1.70 2.86 -6.14
N LEU A 524 -2.37 3.65 -5.29
CA LEU A 524 -2.87 3.22 -3.99
C LEU A 524 -4.36 2.89 -4.14
N TYR A 525 -4.84 1.83 -3.49
CA TYR A 525 -6.27 1.55 -3.42
C TYR A 525 -6.71 1.03 -2.05
N HIS A 526 -7.99 1.19 -1.73
CA HIS A 526 -8.57 0.69 -0.48
C HIS A 526 -10.09 0.47 -0.64
N GLY A 527 -10.61 -0.64 -0.11
CA GLY A 527 -12.05 -0.95 -0.10
C GLY A 527 -12.83 -0.13 0.94
N THR A 528 -14.03 0.35 0.61
CA THR A 528 -14.81 1.16 1.57
C THR A 528 -15.40 0.34 2.71
N ALA A 529 -15.49 -0.98 2.56
CA ALA A 529 -15.97 -1.94 3.55
C ALA A 529 -14.84 -2.78 4.20
N ASP A 530 -13.60 -2.28 4.22
CA ASP A 530 -12.49 -2.97 4.87
C ASP A 530 -12.68 -3.04 6.40
N GLY A 531 -13.01 -4.22 6.90
CA GLY A 531 -13.24 -4.52 8.32
C GLY A 531 -12.00 -4.93 9.11
N LEU A 532 -10.80 -4.90 8.50
CA LEU A 532 -9.54 -5.28 9.14
C LEU A 532 -8.55 -4.10 9.21
N VAL A 533 -8.33 -3.41 8.09
CA VAL A 533 -7.49 -2.21 8.03
C VAL A 533 -8.40 -1.02 7.77
N PRO A 534 -8.61 -0.10 8.73
CA PRO A 534 -9.49 1.03 8.53
C PRO A 534 -9.11 1.88 7.31
N LEU A 535 -10.07 2.06 6.39
CA LEU A 535 -9.95 2.94 5.22
C LEU A 535 -9.40 4.32 5.61
N ARG A 536 -9.91 4.90 6.70
CA ARG A 536 -9.49 6.21 7.24
C ARG A 536 -7.99 6.27 7.59
N GLY A 537 -7.38 5.14 7.95
CA GLY A 537 -5.92 5.01 8.12
C GLY A 537 -5.13 5.20 6.83
N THR A 538 -5.70 4.86 5.66
CA THR A 538 -5.08 5.09 4.35
C THR A 538 -5.30 6.51 3.83
N HIS A 539 -6.46 7.12 4.10
CA HIS A 539 -6.65 8.57 3.90
C HIS A 539 -5.61 9.38 4.70
N LEU A 540 -5.35 9.00 5.96
CA LEU A 540 -4.33 9.62 6.79
C LEU A 540 -2.93 9.53 6.16
N TYR A 541 -2.54 8.38 5.61
CA TYR A 541 -1.27 8.22 4.91
C TYR A 541 -1.17 9.10 3.66
N TYR A 542 -2.22 9.10 2.83
CA TYR A 542 -2.27 9.89 1.60
C TYR A 542 -2.14 11.40 1.93
N GLU A 543 -2.91 11.89 2.90
CA GLU A 543 -2.88 13.29 3.30
C GLU A 543 -1.54 13.68 3.94
N ARG A 544 -0.94 12.84 4.80
CA ARG A 544 0.41 13.11 5.35
C ARG A 544 1.49 13.12 4.26
N THR A 545 1.42 12.23 3.27
CA THR A 545 2.30 12.25 2.08
C THR A 545 2.12 13.53 1.27
N ARG A 546 0.86 13.92 1.00
CA ARG A 546 0.51 15.15 0.29
C ARG A 546 1.06 16.39 0.98
N GLN A 547 0.93 16.48 2.30
CA GLN A 547 1.48 17.56 3.11
C GLN A 547 3.01 17.59 3.10
N ALA A 548 3.66 16.44 3.34
CA ALA A 548 5.12 16.35 3.39
C ALA A 548 5.79 16.69 2.05
N MET A 549 5.15 16.34 0.92
CA MET A 549 5.63 16.63 -0.43
C MET A 549 5.16 17.99 -0.98
N GLY A 550 4.30 18.71 -0.25
CA GLY A 550 3.64 19.92 -0.70
C GLY A 550 4.61 21.08 -0.95
N THR A 551 4.93 21.34 -2.22
CA THR A 551 5.48 22.64 -2.63
C THR A 551 4.42 23.72 -2.42
N LYS A 552 4.81 24.87 -1.86
CA LYS A 552 3.93 26.01 -1.52
C LYS A 552 2.79 26.20 -2.51
N LYS A 553 1.54 26.19 -2.01
CA LYS A 553 0.29 26.52 -2.73
C LYS A 553 0.54 27.45 -3.90
N LYS A 554 0.37 26.95 -5.13
CA LYS A 554 -0.20 27.79 -6.17
C LYS A 554 -1.69 27.95 -5.91
N THR A 555 -2.25 29.02 -6.45
CA THR A 555 -3.59 29.50 -6.12
C THR A 555 -4.56 29.15 -7.23
N GLY A 556 -5.23 28.00 -7.10
CA GLY A 556 -6.48 27.71 -7.81
C GLY A 556 -6.51 26.41 -8.60
N GLY A 557 -6.88 25.32 -7.94
CA GLY A 557 -7.20 24.03 -8.54
C GLY A 557 -7.14 22.90 -7.51
N ASP A 558 -8.04 21.91 -7.62
CA ASP A 558 -8.12 20.80 -6.66
C ASP A 558 -6.96 19.77 -6.77
N ASP A 559 -6.07 19.97 -7.75
CA ASP A 559 -4.88 19.16 -8.05
C ASP A 559 -3.53 19.92 -7.90
N ASP A 560 -3.54 21.19 -7.44
CA ASP A 560 -2.44 22.17 -7.62
C ASP A 560 -1.19 21.98 -6.69
N ASP A 561 -1.01 20.80 -6.09
CA ASP A 561 0.24 20.39 -5.41
C ASP A 561 1.10 19.39 -6.22
N GLY A 562 0.54 18.83 -7.30
CA GLY A 562 1.24 17.92 -8.20
C GLY A 562 1.54 16.55 -7.60
N LEU A 563 0.82 16.11 -6.57
CA LEU A 563 0.88 14.72 -6.09
C LEU A 563 0.31 13.75 -7.15
N SER A 564 -0.84 14.09 -7.76
CA SER A 564 -1.58 13.27 -8.73
C SER A 564 -0.83 13.00 -10.05
N ASP A 565 0.25 13.76 -10.33
CA ASP A 565 1.22 13.51 -11.41
C ASP A 565 1.87 12.11 -11.31
N PHE A 566 2.00 11.58 -10.10
CA PHE A 566 2.75 10.36 -9.84
C PHE A 566 2.17 9.45 -8.74
N PHE A 567 1.27 9.95 -7.90
CA PHE A 567 0.60 9.19 -6.84
C PHE A 567 -0.91 9.41 -6.95
N ARG A 568 -1.62 8.37 -7.39
CA ARG A 568 -3.09 8.34 -7.43
C ARG A 568 -3.64 7.34 -6.43
N TYR A 569 -4.78 7.68 -5.84
CA TYR A 569 -5.45 6.90 -4.80
C TYR A 569 -6.87 6.57 -5.26
N PHE A 570 -7.31 5.33 -5.12
CA PHE A 570 -8.61 4.85 -5.57
C PHE A 570 -9.40 4.26 -4.40
N LEU A 571 -10.62 4.75 -4.20
CA LEU A 571 -11.60 4.10 -3.35
C LEU A 571 -12.27 2.98 -4.16
N VAL A 572 -12.54 1.85 -3.52
CA VAL A 572 -13.27 0.73 -4.12
C VAL A 572 -14.59 0.52 -3.36
N PRO A 573 -15.71 1.10 -3.86
CA PRO A 573 -17.01 1.03 -3.19
C PRO A 573 -17.46 -0.39 -2.85
N GLY A 574 -17.73 -0.61 -1.56
CA GLY A 574 -18.22 -1.86 -0.99
C GLY A 574 -17.21 -3.00 -0.90
N MET A 575 -16.03 -2.91 -1.53
CA MET A 575 -15.01 -3.95 -1.43
C MET A 575 -14.52 -4.08 0.02
N GLY A 576 -14.31 -5.33 0.45
CA GLY A 576 -13.71 -5.65 1.74
C GLY A 576 -12.18 -5.50 1.75
N HIS A 577 -11.52 -6.25 2.63
CA HIS A 577 -10.06 -6.24 2.72
C HIS A 577 -9.44 -6.88 1.47
N CYS A 578 -8.77 -6.05 0.65
CA CYS A 578 -8.11 -6.40 -0.62
C CYS A 578 -8.98 -6.90 -1.79
N ALA A 579 -10.08 -7.62 -1.52
CA ALA A 579 -10.91 -8.31 -2.51
C ALA A 579 -12.33 -8.59 -2.00
N GLY A 580 -13.16 -9.20 -2.86
CA GLY A 580 -14.44 -9.80 -2.51
C GLY A 580 -15.59 -8.81 -2.26
N THR A 581 -16.70 -9.39 -1.79
CA THR A 581 -18.07 -8.84 -1.66
C THR A 581 -18.88 -8.84 -2.97
N PRO A 582 -20.23 -8.91 -2.90
CA PRO A 582 -21.10 -8.78 -4.08
C PRO A 582 -21.13 -7.40 -4.78
N THR A 583 -20.10 -6.57 -4.59
CA THR A 583 -19.92 -5.27 -5.25
C THR A 583 -18.85 -5.35 -6.34
N ALA A 584 -18.66 -4.31 -7.14
CA ALA A 584 -17.66 -4.33 -8.21
C ALA A 584 -16.24 -4.23 -7.61
N TRP A 585 -15.62 -5.38 -7.31
CA TRP A 585 -14.36 -5.47 -6.56
C TRP A 585 -13.14 -5.89 -7.39
N SER A 586 -13.33 -6.59 -8.51
CA SER A 586 -12.22 -7.16 -9.30
C SER A 586 -11.76 -6.19 -10.38
N PHE A 587 -10.52 -5.70 -10.25
CA PHE A 587 -9.90 -4.74 -11.18
C PHE A 587 -8.39 -5.01 -11.41
N GLY A 588 -7.99 -6.28 -11.38
CA GLY A 588 -6.58 -6.68 -11.56
C GLY A 588 -5.66 -6.18 -10.44
N ALA A 589 -6.22 -5.95 -9.25
CA ALA A 589 -5.46 -5.59 -8.07
C ALA A 589 -4.83 -6.85 -7.43
N ALA A 590 -3.90 -6.65 -6.51
CA ALA A 590 -3.12 -7.75 -5.95
C ALA A 590 -3.97 -8.70 -5.09
N GLY A 591 -3.77 -10.00 -5.27
CA GLY A 591 -4.51 -11.07 -4.61
C GLY A 591 -5.91 -11.34 -5.18
N GLN A 592 -6.41 -10.52 -6.11
CA GLN A 592 -7.81 -10.56 -6.52
C GLN A 592 -8.15 -11.77 -7.39
N ALA A 593 -7.30 -12.11 -8.34
CA ALA A 593 -7.55 -13.26 -9.21
C ALA A 593 -7.34 -14.58 -8.47
N SER A 594 -6.30 -14.68 -7.64
CA SER A 594 -6.03 -15.86 -6.81
C SER A 594 -7.02 -16.08 -5.67
N ALA A 595 -7.87 -15.10 -5.35
CA ALA A 595 -9.05 -15.28 -4.50
C ALA A 595 -10.15 -16.11 -5.19
N LEU A 596 -10.31 -15.97 -6.52
CA LEU A 596 -11.31 -16.72 -7.30
C LEU A 596 -10.92 -18.20 -7.41
N ASN A 597 -9.72 -18.50 -7.93
CA ASN A 597 -9.20 -19.87 -8.05
C ASN A 597 -7.70 -19.91 -8.36
N ALA A 598 -7.14 -21.13 -8.43
CA ALA A 598 -5.71 -21.37 -8.62
C ALA A 598 -5.16 -21.12 -10.04
N SER A 599 -6.00 -20.93 -11.07
CA SER A 599 -5.58 -20.64 -12.45
C SER A 599 -6.05 -19.28 -12.98
N ALA A 600 -6.75 -18.50 -12.16
CA ALA A 600 -7.17 -17.15 -12.50
C ALA A 600 -5.99 -16.16 -12.51
N TRP A 601 -6.04 -15.21 -13.44
CA TRP A 601 -5.06 -14.14 -13.63
C TRP A 601 -5.76 -12.95 -14.31
N SER A 602 -5.26 -11.72 -14.08
CA SER A 602 -5.92 -10.48 -14.50
C SER A 602 -7.38 -10.38 -13.99
N VAL A 603 -8.23 -9.58 -14.64
CA VAL A 603 -9.69 -9.69 -14.50
C VAL A 603 -10.20 -10.72 -15.52
N PRO A 604 -10.82 -11.84 -15.11
CA PRO A 604 -11.41 -12.80 -16.04
C PRO A 604 -12.38 -12.15 -17.03
N GLY A 605 -12.18 -12.42 -18.32
CA GLY A 605 -12.93 -11.77 -19.42
C GLY A 605 -12.40 -10.38 -19.84
N PHE A 606 -11.61 -9.70 -19.00
CA PHE A 606 -11.20 -8.31 -19.19
C PHE A 606 -9.69 -8.06 -18.98
N ASN A 607 -8.83 -8.90 -19.58
CA ASN A 607 -7.38 -8.70 -19.61
C ASN A 607 -6.98 -7.49 -20.50
N ASN A 608 -7.17 -6.27 -19.98
CA ASN A 608 -6.82 -5.00 -20.61
C ASN A 608 -6.69 -3.89 -19.58
N GLU A 609 -5.93 -2.84 -19.94
CA GLU A 609 -5.60 -1.69 -19.06
C GLU A 609 -6.82 -0.88 -18.55
N ARG A 610 -8.01 -1.03 -19.16
CA ARG A 610 -9.22 -0.36 -18.66
C ARG A 610 -9.78 -1.07 -17.42
N HIS A 611 -9.51 -2.35 -17.23
CA HIS A 611 -10.03 -3.16 -16.12
C HIS A 611 -8.93 -3.71 -15.21
N ASP A 612 -7.68 -3.77 -15.67
CA ASP A 612 -6.54 -4.30 -14.91
C ASP A 612 -5.60 -3.17 -14.46
N ALA A 613 -5.54 -2.93 -13.15
CA ALA A 613 -4.73 -1.87 -12.54
C ALA A 613 -3.23 -2.06 -12.73
N LEU A 614 -2.72 -3.29 -12.79
CA LEU A 614 -1.31 -3.55 -13.03
C LEU A 614 -0.95 -3.20 -14.48
N LEU A 615 -1.82 -3.52 -15.45
CA LEU A 615 -1.65 -3.09 -16.84
C LEU A 615 -1.82 -1.57 -16.99
N ALA A 616 -2.77 -0.94 -16.29
CA ALA A 616 -2.89 0.51 -16.25
C ALA A 616 -1.62 1.21 -15.71
N LEU A 617 -1.02 0.66 -14.65
CA LEU A 617 0.26 1.12 -14.09
C LEU A 617 1.42 0.97 -15.10
N VAL A 618 1.46 -0.12 -15.86
CA VAL A 618 2.44 -0.30 -16.96
C VAL A 618 2.29 0.79 -18.00
N GLY A 619 1.07 1.07 -18.48
CA GLY A 619 0.80 2.17 -19.42
C GLY A 619 1.24 3.54 -18.88
N TRP A 620 1.03 3.79 -17.58
CA TRP A 620 1.45 5.05 -16.96
C TRP A 620 2.97 5.19 -16.82
N VAL A 621 3.67 4.10 -16.47
CA VAL A 621 5.13 4.08 -16.28
C VAL A 621 5.91 4.09 -17.61
N GLU A 622 5.43 3.38 -18.63
CA GLU A 622 6.17 3.18 -19.88
C GLU A 622 5.78 4.18 -20.97
N GLU A 623 4.53 4.66 -20.97
CA GLU A 623 3.96 5.50 -22.03
C GLU A 623 3.45 6.86 -21.53
N GLY A 624 3.45 7.09 -20.21
CA GLY A 624 2.99 8.35 -19.59
C GLY A 624 1.47 8.53 -19.56
N ARG A 625 0.69 7.49 -19.92
CA ARG A 625 -0.78 7.53 -19.91
C ARG A 625 -1.28 7.44 -18.46
N ALA A 626 -1.70 8.57 -17.90
CA ALA A 626 -2.19 8.62 -16.53
C ALA A 626 -3.49 7.82 -16.35
N VAL A 627 -3.65 7.21 -15.17
CA VAL A 627 -4.78 6.31 -14.89
C VAL A 627 -5.96 7.12 -14.37
N ASP A 628 -6.77 7.67 -15.27
CA ASP A 628 -7.90 8.54 -14.93
C ASP A 628 -9.16 7.77 -14.48
N GLN A 629 -9.22 6.46 -14.73
CA GLN A 629 -10.23 5.53 -14.21
C GLN A 629 -9.75 4.08 -14.35
N ILE A 630 -10.32 3.15 -13.56
CA ILE A 630 -10.17 1.70 -13.73
C ILE A 630 -11.54 1.05 -13.54
N VAL A 631 -12.02 0.22 -14.46
CA VAL A 631 -13.33 -0.43 -14.35
C VAL A 631 -13.22 -1.70 -13.50
N ALA A 632 -13.79 -1.65 -12.30
CA ALA A 632 -13.98 -2.83 -11.48
C ALA A 632 -15.21 -3.63 -11.92
N THR A 633 -15.14 -4.95 -11.71
CA THR A 633 -16.10 -5.95 -12.17
C THR A 633 -16.46 -6.90 -11.03
N THR A 634 -17.70 -7.40 -11.04
CA THR A 634 -18.11 -8.60 -10.30
C THR A 634 -19.12 -9.40 -11.11
N TRP A 635 -19.35 -10.64 -10.72
CA TRP A 635 -20.13 -11.64 -11.43
C TRP A 635 -21.40 -12.02 -10.65
N ASN A 636 -22.26 -12.86 -11.22
CA ASN A 636 -23.53 -13.25 -10.59
C ASN A 636 -23.32 -14.08 -9.30
N ASP A 637 -22.23 -14.82 -9.27
CA ASP A 637 -21.56 -15.37 -8.10
C ASP A 637 -20.24 -14.59 -7.96
N ASP A 638 -19.99 -13.94 -6.80
CA ASP A 638 -18.81 -13.09 -6.63
C ASP A 638 -17.50 -13.86 -6.44
N GLU A 639 -17.56 -15.19 -6.30
CA GLU A 639 -16.41 -16.10 -6.28
C GLU A 639 -16.20 -16.84 -7.61
N ASP A 640 -17.24 -17.01 -8.44
CA ASP A 640 -17.15 -17.61 -9.79
C ASP A 640 -17.35 -16.63 -10.95
N ALA A 641 -16.24 -16.26 -11.58
CA ALA A 641 -16.23 -15.46 -12.81
C ALA A 641 -16.88 -16.11 -14.04
N SER A 642 -17.14 -17.42 -14.03
CA SER A 642 -17.86 -18.11 -15.10
C SER A 642 -19.38 -17.85 -15.08
N SER A 643 -19.91 -17.39 -13.94
CA SER A 643 -21.33 -17.08 -13.75
C SER A 643 -21.86 -15.89 -14.56
N GLY A 644 -20.97 -15.14 -15.22
CA GLY A 644 -21.29 -13.97 -16.05
C GLY A 644 -21.30 -12.66 -15.24
N VAL A 645 -21.01 -11.54 -15.90
CA VAL A 645 -20.90 -10.22 -15.25
C VAL A 645 -22.25 -9.79 -14.67
N SER A 646 -22.23 -9.35 -13.42
CA SER A 646 -23.39 -8.80 -12.69
C SER A 646 -23.33 -7.28 -12.61
N ARG A 647 -22.14 -6.73 -12.31
CA ARG A 647 -21.95 -5.27 -12.15
C ARG A 647 -20.54 -4.84 -12.55
N GLN A 648 -20.46 -3.70 -13.21
CA GLN A 648 -19.22 -2.94 -13.39
C GLN A 648 -19.36 -1.51 -12.85
N ARG A 649 -18.24 -0.92 -12.40
CA ARG A 649 -18.18 0.45 -11.89
C ARG A 649 -16.78 1.04 -12.17
N PRO A 650 -16.65 2.23 -12.77
CA PRO A 650 -15.35 2.91 -12.83
C PRO A 650 -14.94 3.37 -11.43
N LEU A 651 -13.73 3.00 -11.03
CA LEU A 651 -13.02 3.53 -9.89
C LEU A 651 -12.31 4.81 -10.32
N CYS A 652 -12.45 5.86 -9.51
CA CYS A 652 -11.94 7.20 -9.82
C CYS A 652 -10.75 7.59 -8.93
N PRO A 653 -9.79 8.37 -9.45
CA PRO A 653 -8.69 8.88 -8.64
C PRO A 653 -9.21 9.95 -7.67
N PHE A 654 -9.14 9.64 -6.37
CA PHE A 654 -9.47 10.54 -5.26
C PHE A 654 -8.78 11.91 -5.46
N PRO A 655 -9.49 13.05 -5.24
CA PRO A 655 -10.81 13.17 -4.61
C PRO A 655 -12.02 12.92 -5.52
N LYS A 656 -11.82 12.59 -6.81
CA LYS A 656 -12.95 12.34 -7.72
C LYS A 656 -13.71 11.08 -7.35
N ARG A 657 -15.02 11.06 -7.62
CA ARG A 657 -15.90 9.92 -7.41
C ARG A 657 -16.67 9.54 -8.67
N ALA A 658 -17.16 8.30 -8.70
CA ALA A 658 -18.00 7.82 -9.79
C ALA A 658 -19.41 8.41 -9.63
N ILE A 659 -19.86 9.21 -10.59
CA ILE A 659 -21.20 9.80 -10.62
C ILE A 659 -22.02 9.11 -11.72
N TRP A 660 -23.17 8.56 -11.33
CA TRP A 660 -24.16 8.01 -12.26
C TRP A 660 -24.78 9.13 -13.12
N ASP A 661 -25.08 8.83 -14.38
CA ASP A 661 -25.75 9.75 -15.31
C ASP A 661 -27.27 9.90 -15.03
N LYS A 662 -27.84 9.02 -14.20
CA LYS A 662 -29.28 8.92 -13.86
C LYS A 662 -30.16 8.54 -15.06
N VAL A 663 -29.59 7.92 -16.09
CA VAL A 663 -30.26 7.55 -17.34
C VAL A 663 -29.92 6.12 -17.78
N GLY A 664 -28.64 5.75 -17.78
CA GLY A 664 -28.19 4.41 -18.17
C GLY A 664 -28.27 3.40 -17.02
N GLU A 665 -28.06 2.12 -17.33
CA GLU A 665 -28.15 1.05 -16.34
C GLU A 665 -27.11 1.20 -15.21
N VAL A 666 -27.57 1.13 -13.96
CA VAL A 666 -26.74 1.39 -12.77
C VAL A 666 -25.55 0.42 -12.64
N HIS A 667 -25.66 -0.76 -13.26
CA HIS A 667 -24.63 -1.81 -13.26
C HIS A 667 -23.68 -1.75 -14.47
N GLU A 668 -23.90 -0.85 -15.43
CA GLU A 668 -23.07 -0.68 -16.63
C GLU A 668 -22.04 0.44 -16.44
N ALA A 669 -20.75 0.14 -16.60
CA ALA A 669 -19.68 1.13 -16.37
C ALA A 669 -19.71 2.34 -17.31
N SER A 670 -20.48 2.29 -18.41
CA SER A 670 -20.69 3.41 -19.35
C SER A 670 -21.68 4.46 -18.83
N SER A 671 -22.51 4.13 -17.85
CA SER A 671 -23.49 5.04 -17.22
C SER A 671 -22.87 5.90 -16.11
N TRP A 672 -21.55 5.80 -15.92
CA TRP A 672 -20.80 6.43 -14.84
C TRP A 672 -19.64 7.24 -15.40
N ARG A 673 -19.28 8.31 -14.69
CA ARG A 673 -18.14 9.18 -15.03
C ARG A 673 -17.44 9.66 -13.76
N CYS A 674 -16.13 9.89 -13.83
CA CYS A 674 -15.37 10.44 -12.73
C CYS A 674 -15.46 11.97 -12.70
N GLU A 675 -16.05 12.50 -11.64
CA GLU A 675 -16.16 13.95 -11.35
C GLU A 675 -15.50 14.29 -10.02
#